data_AF-A0A933DF59-F1
#
_entry.id   AF-A0A933DF59-F1
#
_cell.length_a   1.000
_cell.length_b   1.000
_cell.length_c   1.000
_cell.angle_alpha   90.00
_cell.angle_beta   90.00
_cell.angle_gamma   90.00
#
_symmetry.space_group_name_H-M   'P 1'
#
loop_
_entity.id
_entity.type
_entity.pdbx_description
1 polymer ?
#
loop_
_entity_poly.entity_id
_entity_poly.type
_entity_poly.pdbx_seq_one_letter_code
_entity_poly.pdbx_strand_id
1 'polypeptide(L)'
;MRAILIMGAIGFLFRPWLQASDMKGNVEIGGQAVRGDTGSSKFDEYIDVPRGSFVESLELEVSTEPSACYLNVSAFKPGFKDQRFEIESGQWGKHRMTFTYDQIPHNFSNTAQTFLQDRGDGLFTLSDNMQSSLQTSTTNAPGFFSDTPFVPLRVDRRRGSLSYVFNPVGSWRTSLGYSAEKKEGDKALGVTYGHGQIEEALEPVDYQTHDIRLQTEYESQTTGFKMGYAGSFFHNGIKALTLDNPFQLDNGALSSSGASTPGTARLALPPDNQTHQLNASFATQTNSKSRLATDFSFAVQRQNEAFLPFTSNVVILNDPRLPPLPQSSLDGLVHTLNANARWNWKATEKLSINLRGRHYDINNKTPSLLFDQYVQYDTNMSTGTPTSAYNPTRSRRSLPLEYAKTTFGADAYYPLAKGMGLKLDYNHEILKRHFREAEKTHENIYTFALNVGPYSDFVVRPSYQFARRTPEDYSAERVAEESFPLGEGTSLGQLDALRKFDEAGRDRNNVSVRADWDPLDYLNVGLDYGLIRDDFKADYGALDGKTHYYSVDFSVNPSQGWSFYSDYTWEQMTLNTRSRYRATGVDLEANDWSGHLQDTVHTFDVGTQCDLIQDKMDVRLDWNLSYAKGVQQATNPNTITTVSAAAIDLPDTYNRLSRIR
;
A
#
# COMPACT_ATOMS: atom_id res chain seq x y z
N MET A 1 16.38 27.89 -10.67
CA MET A 1 16.42 26.87 -11.74
C MET A 1 17.74 26.99 -12.50
N ARG A 2 18.80 26.32 -12.02
CA ARG A 2 20.10 26.30 -12.72
C ARG A 2 20.22 24.94 -13.42
N ALA A 3 19.88 24.90 -14.70
CA ALA A 3 20.20 23.78 -15.57
C ALA A 3 21.72 23.74 -15.75
N ILE A 4 22.39 22.89 -14.99
CA ILE A 4 23.80 22.57 -15.23
C ILE A 4 23.81 21.64 -16.45
N LEU A 5 24.26 22.23 -17.57
CA LEU A 5 24.67 21.56 -18.79
C LEU A 5 25.50 20.30 -18.49
N ILE A 6 24.94 19.12 -18.78
CA ILE A 6 25.73 17.93 -19.09
C ILE A 6 25.65 17.76 -20.62
N MET A 7 26.29 18.68 -21.35
CA MET A 7 26.47 18.58 -22.81
C MET A 7 27.75 17.80 -23.21
N GLY A 8 28.51 17.26 -22.25
CA GLY A 8 29.83 16.68 -22.53
C GLY A 8 29.83 15.29 -23.16
N ALA A 9 28.77 14.49 -23.00
CA ALA A 9 28.74 13.08 -23.44
C ALA A 9 27.86 12.82 -24.68
N ILE A 10 27.18 13.85 -25.20
CA ILE A 10 26.17 13.71 -26.26
C ILE A 10 26.81 13.72 -27.67
N GLY A 11 28.04 14.22 -27.81
CA GLY A 11 28.72 14.42 -29.11
C GLY A 11 29.03 13.14 -29.92
N PHE A 12 29.01 11.96 -29.30
CA PHE A 12 29.24 10.68 -30.00
C PHE A 12 27.96 9.99 -30.49
N LEU A 13 26.77 10.42 -30.05
CA LEU A 13 25.50 9.79 -30.39
C LEU A 13 24.84 10.34 -31.66
N PHE A 14 25.32 11.48 -32.20
CA PHE A 14 24.63 12.19 -33.27
C PHE A 14 25.21 12.04 -34.70
N ARG A 15 26.31 11.31 -34.89
CA ARG A 15 26.93 11.15 -36.23
C ARG A 15 26.13 10.36 -37.28
N PRO A 16 25.19 9.44 -36.97
CA PRO A 16 24.43 8.73 -38.01
C PRO A 16 23.14 9.43 -38.51
N TRP A 17 22.62 10.46 -37.82
CA TRP A 17 21.27 10.98 -38.09
C TRP A 17 21.15 11.91 -39.31
N LEU A 18 22.24 12.15 -40.03
CA LEU A 18 22.24 12.89 -41.30
C LEU A 18 21.76 12.05 -42.50
N GLN A 19 21.42 10.77 -42.28
CA GLN A 19 20.92 9.83 -43.31
C GLN A 19 19.72 9.01 -42.82
N ALA A 20 18.72 9.66 -42.20
CA ALA A 20 17.44 8.99 -41.88
C ALA A 20 16.81 8.42 -43.17
N SER A 21 16.44 7.14 -43.17
CA SER A 21 15.81 6.48 -44.32
C SER A 21 14.29 6.44 -44.22
N ASP A 22 13.75 6.40 -43.00
CA ASP A 22 12.31 6.46 -42.73
C ASP A 22 12.07 7.30 -41.47
N MET A 23 11.07 8.18 -41.54
CA MET A 23 10.65 9.05 -40.44
C MET A 23 9.13 9.08 -40.41
N LYS A 24 8.55 8.68 -39.29
CA LYS A 24 7.11 8.68 -39.03
C LYS A 24 6.85 9.49 -37.77
N GLY A 25 5.74 10.18 -37.74
CA GLY A 25 5.32 10.90 -36.54
C GLY A 25 3.82 11.06 -36.49
N ASN A 26 3.32 11.18 -35.27
CA ASN A 26 1.93 11.45 -34.97
C ASN A 26 1.86 12.57 -33.94
N VAL A 27 0.85 13.43 -34.08
CA VAL A 27 0.55 14.49 -33.11
C VAL A 27 -0.94 14.48 -32.91
N GLU A 28 -1.36 14.22 -31.67
CA GLU A 28 -2.76 14.26 -31.28
C GLU A 28 -3.04 15.53 -30.50
N ILE A 29 -3.98 16.32 -31.00
CA ILE A 29 -4.48 17.52 -30.34
C ILE A 29 -5.97 17.38 -30.07
N GLY A 30 -6.40 17.83 -28.90
CA GLY A 30 -7.76 17.68 -28.44
C GLY A 30 -8.34 18.98 -27.89
N GLY A 31 -9.66 18.98 -27.71
CA GLY A 31 -10.38 20.01 -26.97
C GLY A 31 -11.31 19.35 -25.97
N GLN A 32 -11.24 19.76 -24.70
CA GLN A 32 -12.06 19.19 -23.63
C GLN A 32 -12.82 20.29 -22.88
N ALA A 33 -14.12 20.10 -22.73
CA ALA A 33 -14.97 20.90 -21.86
C ALA A 33 -15.41 20.05 -20.68
N VAL A 34 -15.33 20.59 -19.47
CA VAL A 34 -15.71 19.91 -18.24
C VAL A 34 -16.85 20.68 -17.57
N ARG A 35 -17.89 19.96 -17.13
CA ARG A 35 -19.05 20.54 -16.44
C ARG A 35 -19.45 19.64 -15.26
N GLY A 36 -19.96 20.25 -14.19
CA GLY A 36 -20.42 19.54 -12.99
C GLY A 36 -19.66 20.01 -11.75
N ASP A 37 -19.63 19.18 -10.72
CA ASP A 37 -18.81 19.42 -9.53
C ASP A 37 -17.36 18.99 -9.78
N THR A 38 -16.60 19.88 -10.42
CA THR A 38 -15.14 19.73 -10.63
C THR A 38 -14.35 20.27 -9.43
N GLY A 39 -15.05 20.71 -8.38
CA GLY A 39 -14.46 21.26 -7.17
C GLY A 39 -14.01 20.17 -6.20
N SER A 40 -14.27 18.89 -6.48
CA SER A 40 -13.82 17.78 -5.63
C SER A 40 -12.41 17.31 -6.00
N SER A 41 -11.54 17.16 -5.00
CA SER A 41 -10.21 16.53 -5.16
C SER A 41 -10.30 15.11 -5.73
N LYS A 42 -11.43 14.42 -5.54
CA LYS A 42 -11.65 13.06 -6.07
C LYS A 42 -11.78 13.02 -7.59
N PHE A 43 -12.24 14.10 -8.22
CA PHE A 43 -12.34 14.18 -9.68
C PHE A 43 -10.97 14.13 -10.35
N ASP A 44 -9.98 14.79 -9.75
CA ASP A 44 -8.61 14.91 -10.24
C ASP A 44 -7.61 14.11 -9.37
N GLU A 45 -8.04 13.07 -8.63
CA GLU A 45 -7.21 12.45 -7.57
C GLU A 45 -5.82 12.03 -8.05
N TYR A 46 -5.71 11.49 -9.27
CA TYR A 46 -4.45 11.03 -9.87
C TYR A 46 -4.16 11.59 -11.27
N ILE A 47 -4.97 12.54 -11.74
CA ILE A 47 -4.92 13.03 -13.12
C ILE A 47 -5.03 14.55 -13.15
N ASP A 48 -4.62 15.14 -14.26
CA ASP A 48 -4.87 16.55 -14.55
C ASP A 48 -5.81 16.60 -15.76
N VAL A 49 -7.08 16.93 -15.52
CA VAL A 49 -8.09 16.93 -16.57
C VAL A 49 -7.98 18.20 -17.41
N PRO A 50 -7.70 18.09 -18.74
CA PRO A 50 -7.60 19.25 -19.61
C PRO A 50 -8.86 20.12 -19.64
N ARG A 51 -8.65 21.44 -19.68
CA ARG A 51 -9.70 22.45 -19.81
C ARG A 51 -9.41 23.33 -21.02
N GLY A 52 -10.10 23.07 -22.13
CA GLY A 52 -9.87 23.72 -23.41
C GLY A 52 -9.00 22.87 -24.34
N SER A 53 -8.18 23.52 -25.16
CA SER A 53 -7.29 22.86 -26.12
C SER A 53 -6.04 22.30 -25.46
N PHE A 54 -5.61 21.11 -25.87
CA PHE A 54 -4.41 20.45 -25.35
C PHE A 54 -3.75 19.57 -26.42
N VAL A 55 -2.50 19.20 -26.16
CA VAL A 55 -1.80 18.14 -26.90
C VAL A 55 -1.94 16.87 -26.07
N GLU A 56 -2.58 15.84 -26.62
CA GLU A 56 -2.74 14.56 -25.92
C GLU A 56 -1.47 13.73 -26.07
N SER A 57 -0.92 13.65 -27.28
CA SER A 57 0.26 12.85 -27.56
C SER A 57 1.13 13.44 -28.67
N LEU A 58 2.43 13.18 -28.57
CA LEU A 58 3.42 13.42 -29.62
C LEU A 58 4.21 12.13 -29.77
N GLU A 59 4.37 11.65 -30.99
CA GLU A 59 5.18 10.48 -31.30
C GLU A 59 6.04 10.77 -32.53
N LEU A 60 7.31 10.40 -32.46
CA LEU A 60 8.27 10.48 -33.54
C LEU A 60 9.12 9.21 -33.55
N GLU A 61 9.11 8.50 -34.66
CA GLU A 61 9.96 7.35 -34.93
C GLU A 61 10.87 7.67 -36.11
N VAL A 62 12.17 7.49 -35.89
CA VAL A 62 13.21 7.65 -36.90
C VAL A 62 13.99 6.35 -36.98
N SER A 63 14.14 5.79 -38.17
CA SER A 63 14.95 4.59 -38.38
C SER A 63 15.89 4.72 -39.56
N THR A 64 16.98 3.96 -39.51
CA THR A 64 17.99 3.87 -40.56
C THR A 64 18.11 2.43 -41.05
N GLU A 65 17.63 2.14 -42.25
CA GLU A 65 17.67 0.80 -42.86
C GLU A 65 19.09 0.20 -42.94
N PRO A 66 20.15 0.95 -43.33
CA PRO A 66 21.49 0.35 -43.47
C PRO A 66 22.14 -0.06 -42.15
N SER A 67 21.76 0.56 -41.03
CA SER A 67 22.38 0.34 -39.72
C SER A 67 21.44 -0.30 -38.70
N ALA A 68 20.15 -0.46 -39.02
CA ALA A 68 19.10 -0.91 -38.11
C ALA A 68 19.09 -0.12 -36.78
N CYS A 69 19.49 1.16 -36.83
CA CYS A 69 19.39 2.05 -35.70
C CYS A 69 18.02 2.72 -35.69
N TYR A 70 17.54 3.06 -34.50
CA TYR A 70 16.26 3.75 -34.33
C TYR A 70 16.32 4.76 -33.19
N LEU A 71 15.42 5.74 -33.27
CA LEU A 71 15.10 6.71 -32.24
C LEU A 71 13.59 6.88 -32.20
N ASN A 72 13.01 6.60 -31.04
CA ASN A 72 11.61 6.84 -30.74
C ASN A 72 11.54 7.93 -29.67
N VAL A 73 10.73 8.95 -29.92
CA VAL A 73 10.42 9.99 -28.95
C VAL A 73 8.91 10.00 -28.79
N SER A 74 8.43 9.85 -27.57
CA SER A 74 7.01 10.00 -27.27
C SER A 74 6.79 10.92 -26.09
N ALA A 75 5.69 11.66 -26.13
CA ALA A 75 5.19 12.47 -25.03
C ALA A 75 3.69 12.25 -24.90
N PHE A 76 3.21 12.09 -23.67
CA PHE A 76 1.80 12.01 -23.34
C PHE A 76 1.46 13.16 -22.40
N LYS A 77 0.41 13.91 -22.75
CA LYS A 77 -0.05 15.13 -22.09
C LYS A 77 1.10 16.08 -21.70
N PRO A 78 1.97 16.50 -22.63
CA PRO A 78 3.08 17.39 -22.32
C PRO A 78 2.57 18.70 -21.71
N GLY A 79 3.11 19.07 -20.54
CA GLY A 79 2.75 20.28 -19.80
C GLY A 79 1.72 20.08 -18.68
N PHE A 80 1.13 18.88 -18.56
CA PHE A 80 0.17 18.54 -17.51
C PHE A 80 0.85 17.94 -16.28
N LYS A 81 0.13 17.88 -15.15
CA LYS A 81 0.66 17.26 -13.92
C LYS A 81 0.70 15.73 -13.97
N ASP A 82 0.06 15.11 -14.95
CA ASP A 82 0.06 13.67 -15.23
C ASP A 82 0.85 13.31 -16.52
N GLN A 83 1.83 14.14 -16.88
CA GLN A 83 2.60 14.01 -18.12
C GLN A 83 3.64 12.87 -18.08
N ARG A 84 3.93 12.32 -19.27
CA ARG A 84 5.01 11.36 -19.51
C ARG A 84 5.83 11.72 -20.74
N PHE A 85 7.14 11.57 -20.66
CA PHE A 85 8.06 11.66 -21.79
C PHE A 85 8.91 10.40 -21.86
N GLU A 86 9.12 9.89 -23.06
CA GLU A 86 9.99 8.74 -23.31
C GLU A 86 10.88 9.00 -24.53
N ILE A 87 12.16 8.69 -24.39
CA ILE A 87 13.12 8.70 -25.49
C ILE A 87 13.80 7.33 -25.49
N GLU A 88 13.62 6.58 -26.57
CA GLU A 88 14.25 5.29 -26.77
C GLU A 88 15.16 5.34 -27.99
N SER A 89 16.38 4.84 -27.88
CA SER A 89 17.28 4.73 -29.03
C SER A 89 18.18 3.51 -28.91
N GLY A 90 18.55 2.94 -30.05
CA GLY A 90 19.44 1.79 -30.07
C GLY A 90 19.64 1.22 -31.46
N GLN A 91 20.15 -0.01 -31.47
CA GLN A 91 20.25 -0.84 -32.66
C GLN A 91 19.46 -2.12 -32.42
N TRP A 92 18.52 -2.42 -33.31
CA TRP A 92 17.64 -3.59 -33.20
C TRP A 92 18.45 -4.86 -32.95
N GLY A 93 18.01 -5.64 -31.95
CA GLY A 93 18.66 -6.90 -31.55
C GLY A 93 19.98 -6.76 -30.78
N LYS A 94 20.64 -5.60 -30.74
CA LYS A 94 21.95 -5.44 -30.08
C LYS A 94 21.91 -4.65 -28.79
N HIS A 95 21.36 -3.45 -28.81
CA HIS A 95 21.27 -2.62 -27.60
C HIS A 95 20.12 -1.62 -27.69
N ARG A 96 19.66 -1.20 -26.52
CA ARG A 96 18.57 -0.24 -26.35
C ARG A 96 18.84 0.62 -25.13
N MET A 97 18.73 1.93 -25.29
CA MET A 97 18.75 2.91 -24.22
C MET A 97 17.38 3.57 -24.15
N THR A 98 16.78 3.64 -22.97
CA THR A 98 15.48 4.26 -22.75
C THR A 98 15.61 5.28 -21.62
N PHE A 99 15.22 6.52 -21.89
CA PHE A 99 15.02 7.56 -20.89
C PHE A 99 13.51 7.80 -20.72
N THR A 100 13.04 7.86 -19.49
CA THR A 100 11.64 8.14 -19.18
C THR A 100 11.56 9.23 -18.11
N TYR A 101 10.60 10.14 -18.27
CA TYR A 101 10.18 11.07 -17.22
C TYR A 101 8.68 10.93 -17.01
N ASP A 102 8.26 10.63 -15.78
CA ASP A 102 6.87 10.52 -15.39
C ASP A 102 6.55 11.55 -14.30
N GLN A 103 5.37 12.16 -14.38
CA GLN A 103 4.81 13.00 -13.33
C GLN A 103 3.39 12.52 -12.99
N ILE A 104 3.06 12.41 -11.71
CA ILE A 104 1.73 11.98 -11.24
C ILE A 104 1.37 12.81 -9.98
N PRO A 105 0.21 13.49 -9.94
CA PRO A 105 -0.29 14.12 -8.73
C PRO A 105 -1.05 13.10 -7.86
N HIS A 106 -1.15 13.37 -6.56
CA HIS A 106 -2.12 12.73 -5.67
C HIS A 106 -2.87 13.83 -4.90
N ASN A 107 -4.07 14.18 -5.35
CA ASN A 107 -4.93 15.18 -4.70
C ASN A 107 -5.76 14.52 -3.60
N PHE A 108 -5.46 14.79 -2.34
CA PHE A 108 -6.22 14.28 -1.20
C PHE A 108 -7.45 15.15 -0.93
N SER A 109 -7.25 16.47 -0.83
CA SER A 109 -8.31 17.43 -0.53
C SER A 109 -7.95 18.80 -1.09
N ASN A 110 -8.95 19.54 -1.55
CA ASN A 110 -8.85 20.95 -1.91
C ASN A 110 -9.81 21.83 -1.08
N THR A 111 -10.44 21.25 -0.05
CA THR A 111 -11.35 21.92 0.87
C THR A 111 -10.82 21.89 2.31
N ALA A 112 -9.63 21.33 2.55
CA ALA A 112 -9.00 21.35 3.86
C ALA A 112 -8.69 22.80 4.26
N GLN A 113 -8.76 23.07 5.56
CA GLN A 113 -8.53 24.39 6.14
C GLN A 113 -7.64 24.24 7.36
N THR A 114 -6.72 25.17 7.56
CA THR A 114 -5.87 25.19 8.75
C THR A 114 -5.39 26.60 9.08
N PHE A 115 -5.20 26.88 10.37
CA PHE A 115 -4.58 28.12 10.85
C PHE A 115 -3.06 28.05 10.90
N LEU A 116 -2.53 26.84 10.73
CA LEU A 116 -1.11 26.57 10.82
C LEU A 116 -0.37 27.25 9.69
N GLN A 117 0.61 28.06 10.06
CA GLN A 117 1.49 28.74 9.14
C GLN A 117 2.76 27.92 8.99
N ASP A 118 2.97 27.38 7.80
CA ASP A 118 4.22 26.71 7.42
C ASP A 118 5.39 27.72 7.43
N ARG A 119 6.43 27.41 8.19
CA ARG A 119 7.69 28.17 8.29
C ARG A 119 8.85 27.49 7.56
N GLY A 120 8.60 26.36 6.91
CA GLY A 120 9.61 25.51 6.27
C GLY A 120 10.20 24.48 7.23
N ASP A 121 10.89 23.49 6.67
CA ASP A 121 11.60 22.41 7.39
C ASP A 121 10.73 21.67 8.43
N GLY A 122 9.42 21.60 8.16
CA GLY A 122 8.46 20.92 9.04
C GLY A 122 8.07 21.69 10.30
N LEU A 123 8.32 23.01 10.35
CA LEU A 123 7.85 23.87 11.44
C LEU A 123 6.53 24.56 11.07
N PHE A 124 5.48 24.28 11.83
CA PHE A 124 4.17 24.89 11.69
C PHE A 124 3.83 25.70 12.94
N THR A 125 3.50 26.97 12.73
CA THR A 125 3.28 27.94 13.81
C THR A 125 1.86 28.49 13.83
N LEU A 126 1.43 28.94 15.00
CA LEU A 126 0.18 29.67 15.19
C LEU A 126 0.48 31.14 15.54
N SER A 127 -0.55 31.98 15.57
CA SER A 127 -0.38 33.35 16.07
C SER A 127 -0.44 33.37 17.59
N ASP A 128 0.48 34.07 18.24
CA ASP A 128 0.51 34.22 19.71
C ASP A 128 -0.82 34.74 20.28
N ASN A 129 -1.51 35.63 19.55
CA ASN A 129 -2.81 36.15 19.97
C ASN A 129 -3.88 35.04 20.05
N MET A 130 -3.91 34.16 19.06
CA MET A 130 -4.81 33.00 19.05
C MET A 130 -4.46 32.07 20.21
N GLN A 131 -3.19 31.69 20.34
CA GLN A 131 -2.75 30.78 21.40
C GLN A 131 -3.04 31.33 22.79
N SER A 132 -2.68 32.59 23.06
CA SER A 132 -2.97 33.23 24.36
C SER A 132 -4.47 33.38 24.66
N SER A 133 -5.28 33.68 23.65
CA SER A 133 -6.75 33.76 23.77
C SER A 133 -7.38 32.40 24.09
N LEU A 134 -6.96 31.35 23.37
CA LEU A 134 -7.45 29.98 23.56
C LEU A 134 -6.94 29.35 24.85
N GLN A 135 -5.70 29.64 25.24
CA GLN A 135 -5.12 29.24 26.52
C GLN A 135 -5.88 29.87 27.70
N THR A 136 -6.39 31.09 27.53
CA THR A 136 -7.25 31.74 28.53
C THR A 136 -8.63 31.08 28.61
N SER A 137 -9.25 30.79 27.44
CA SER A 137 -10.49 30.02 27.37
C SER A 137 -10.69 29.41 25.98
N THR A 138 -10.97 28.10 25.94
CA THR A 138 -11.30 27.37 24.70
C THR A 138 -12.62 27.84 24.08
N THR A 139 -13.48 28.51 24.85
CA THR A 139 -14.73 29.11 24.34
C THR A 139 -14.50 30.22 23.31
N ASN A 140 -13.27 30.74 23.20
CA ASN A 140 -12.91 31.78 22.26
C ASN A 140 -12.68 31.23 20.83
N ALA A 141 -12.62 29.91 20.65
CA ALA A 141 -12.36 29.26 19.36
C ALA A 141 -13.27 29.72 18.20
N PRO A 142 -14.60 29.90 18.38
CA PRO A 142 -15.47 30.38 17.31
C PRO A 142 -15.06 31.74 16.71
N GLY A 143 -14.34 32.58 17.48
CA GLY A 143 -13.85 33.88 17.01
C GLY A 143 -12.73 33.82 15.98
N PHE A 144 -12.13 32.64 15.76
CA PHE A 144 -11.04 32.45 14.80
C PHE A 144 -11.47 31.69 13.53
N PHE A 145 -12.56 30.91 13.57
CA PHE A 145 -13.00 30.04 12.46
C PHE A 145 -13.44 30.76 11.18
N SER A 146 -13.89 32.02 11.27
CA SER A 146 -14.43 32.76 10.11
C SER A 146 -13.42 32.97 8.98
N ASP A 147 -12.12 33.00 9.29
CA ASP A 147 -11.07 33.42 8.35
C ASP A 147 -10.01 32.33 8.11
N THR A 148 -10.34 31.07 8.37
CA THR A 148 -9.41 29.94 8.19
C THR A 148 -9.08 29.75 6.70
N PRO A 149 -7.80 29.87 6.28
CA PRO A 149 -7.44 29.73 4.88
C PRO A 149 -7.58 28.27 4.42
N PHE A 150 -7.98 28.09 3.17
CA PHE A 150 -7.93 26.79 2.50
C PHE A 150 -6.49 26.40 2.19
N VAL A 151 -6.15 25.15 2.42
CA VAL A 151 -4.86 24.56 2.05
C VAL A 151 -5.09 23.30 1.22
N PRO A 152 -4.56 23.22 -0.02
CA PRO A 152 -4.67 22.00 -0.81
C PRO A 152 -3.76 20.91 -0.24
N LEU A 153 -4.34 19.76 0.08
CA LEU A 153 -3.60 18.55 0.40
C LEU A 153 -3.30 17.80 -0.90
N ARG A 154 -2.06 17.92 -1.37
CA ARG A 154 -1.60 17.26 -2.60
C ARG A 154 -0.16 16.83 -2.43
N VAL A 155 0.17 15.68 -3.01
CA VAL A 155 1.56 15.26 -3.20
C VAL A 155 1.84 15.01 -4.68
N ASP A 156 2.90 15.61 -5.21
CA ASP A 156 3.37 15.39 -6.57
C ASP A 156 4.55 14.43 -6.58
N ARG A 157 4.51 13.46 -7.50
CA ARG A 157 5.61 12.53 -7.75
C ARG A 157 6.19 12.81 -9.13
N ARG A 158 7.51 13.03 -9.20
CA ARG A 158 8.28 13.20 -10.45
C ARG A 158 9.40 12.16 -10.48
N ARG A 159 9.47 11.36 -11.53
CA ARG A 159 10.48 10.31 -11.67
C ARG A 159 11.18 10.40 -13.00
N GLY A 160 12.50 10.53 -12.97
CA GLY A 160 13.37 10.33 -14.13
C GLY A 160 14.04 8.97 -14.08
N SER A 161 14.04 8.23 -15.18
CA SER A 161 14.62 6.89 -15.29
C SER A 161 15.50 6.76 -16.52
N LEU A 162 16.61 6.05 -16.40
CA LEU A 162 17.50 5.66 -17.49
C LEU A 162 17.70 4.15 -17.44
N SER A 163 17.45 3.48 -18.56
CA SER A 163 17.65 2.04 -18.74
C SER A 163 18.56 1.80 -19.94
N TYR A 164 19.47 0.85 -19.82
CA TYR A 164 20.31 0.38 -20.91
C TYR A 164 20.31 -1.14 -20.96
N VAL A 165 19.94 -1.70 -22.09
CA VAL A 165 19.93 -3.13 -22.36
C VAL A 165 20.94 -3.43 -23.46
N PHE A 166 21.78 -4.42 -23.24
CA PHE A 166 22.81 -4.86 -24.18
C PHE A 166 22.77 -6.36 -24.36
N ASN A 167 22.79 -6.81 -25.61
CA ASN A 167 22.86 -8.21 -26.02
C ASN A 167 24.25 -8.45 -26.65
N PRO A 168 25.30 -8.70 -25.84
CA PRO A 168 26.68 -8.80 -26.32
C PRO A 168 26.88 -9.90 -27.36
N VAL A 169 26.33 -11.10 -27.10
CA VAL A 169 26.43 -12.28 -27.98
C VAL A 169 25.28 -13.25 -27.69
N GLY A 170 24.57 -13.69 -28.74
CA GLY A 170 23.63 -14.82 -28.69
C GLY A 170 22.59 -14.74 -27.57
N SER A 171 22.60 -15.73 -26.68
CA SER A 171 21.66 -15.98 -25.59
C SER A 171 21.80 -15.08 -24.35
N TRP A 172 22.77 -14.17 -24.31
CA TRP A 172 23.02 -13.32 -23.15
C TRP A 172 22.40 -11.94 -23.32
N ARG A 173 21.77 -11.44 -22.24
CA ARG A 173 21.32 -10.05 -22.12
C ARG A 173 21.78 -9.48 -20.79
N THR A 174 22.30 -8.26 -20.82
CA THR A 174 22.64 -7.48 -19.63
C THR A 174 21.82 -6.20 -19.63
N SER A 175 21.26 -5.82 -18.48
CA SER A 175 20.52 -4.58 -18.29
C SER A 175 21.04 -3.78 -17.11
N LEU A 176 21.19 -2.48 -17.32
CA LEU A 176 21.52 -1.47 -16.33
C LEU A 176 20.34 -0.51 -16.21
N GLY A 177 19.99 -0.13 -14.99
CA GLY A 177 18.91 0.82 -14.72
C GLY A 177 19.26 1.75 -13.60
N TYR A 178 18.87 3.02 -13.73
CA TYR A 178 18.91 4.02 -12.69
C TYR A 178 17.61 4.81 -12.72
N SER A 179 17.04 5.14 -11.56
CA SER A 179 15.97 6.13 -11.48
C SER A 179 16.13 7.03 -10.27
N ALA A 180 15.73 8.28 -10.42
CA ALA A 180 15.62 9.25 -9.35
C ALA A 180 14.17 9.75 -9.28
N GLU A 181 13.58 9.67 -8.10
CA GLU A 181 12.22 10.10 -7.83
C GLU A 181 12.21 11.19 -6.77
N LYS A 182 11.47 12.26 -7.04
CA LYS A 182 11.17 13.33 -6.08
C LYS A 182 9.67 13.31 -5.79
N LYS A 183 9.30 13.23 -4.51
CA LYS A 183 7.92 13.31 -4.05
C LYS A 183 7.79 14.50 -3.10
N GLU A 184 6.93 15.46 -3.40
CA GLU A 184 6.80 16.72 -2.66
C GLU A 184 5.35 17.15 -2.43
N GLY A 185 5.04 17.82 -1.32
CA GLY A 185 3.72 18.37 -1.01
C GLY A 185 3.27 18.03 0.40
N ASP A 186 1.96 18.01 0.66
CA ASP A 186 1.39 17.90 2.01
C ASP A 186 0.27 16.86 2.09
N LYS A 187 0.17 16.19 3.24
CA LYS A 187 -0.91 15.24 3.58
C LYS A 187 -1.53 15.59 4.92
N ALA A 188 -2.73 15.07 5.18
CA ALA A 188 -3.34 15.16 6.50
C ALA A 188 -2.65 14.21 7.49
N LEU A 189 -2.38 14.70 8.69
CA LEU A 189 -1.87 13.91 9.81
C LEU A 189 -2.52 14.37 11.12
N GLY A 190 -2.90 13.42 11.97
CA GLY A 190 -3.34 13.71 13.34
C GLY A 190 -2.14 13.84 14.29
N VAL A 191 -2.06 14.96 14.99
CA VAL A 191 -1.05 15.26 16.01
C VAL A 191 -1.74 15.39 17.37
N THR A 192 -1.07 14.96 18.44
CA THR A 192 -1.62 15.00 19.80
C THR A 192 -0.65 15.66 20.77
N TYR A 193 -1.20 16.44 21.71
CA TYR A 193 -0.48 17.08 22.81
C TYR A 193 -0.76 16.38 24.16
N GLY A 194 -1.24 15.13 24.11
CA GLY A 194 -1.70 14.35 25.26
C GLY A 194 -3.09 13.75 25.06
N HIS A 195 -3.58 13.00 26.05
CA HIS A 195 -4.81 12.20 25.94
C HIS A 195 -6.13 12.97 25.68
N GLY A 196 -6.13 14.30 25.77
CA GLY A 196 -7.33 15.13 25.67
C GLY A 196 -7.42 15.99 24.41
N GLN A 197 -6.40 15.98 23.54
CA GLN A 197 -6.29 16.91 22.41
C GLN A 197 -5.72 16.20 21.18
N ILE A 198 -6.43 16.32 20.06
CA ILE A 198 -5.99 15.90 18.73
C ILE A 198 -6.17 17.12 17.81
N GLU A 199 -5.14 17.41 17.03
CA GLU A 199 -5.14 18.44 16.00
C GLU A 199 -4.83 17.82 14.64
N GLU A 200 -5.53 18.29 13.61
CA GLU A 200 -5.23 17.92 12.24
C GLU A 200 -4.18 18.88 11.68
N ALA A 201 -3.03 18.32 11.31
CA ALA A 201 -1.89 19.06 10.80
C ALA A 201 -1.54 18.61 9.37
N LEU A 202 -0.66 19.39 8.75
CA LEU A 202 -0.04 19.06 7.49
C LEU A 202 1.22 18.25 7.77
N GLU A 203 1.29 17.01 7.27
CA GLU A 203 2.54 16.27 7.16
C GLU A 203 3.23 16.70 5.85
N PRO A 204 4.34 17.45 5.93
CA PRO A 204 5.08 17.85 4.76
C PRO A 204 5.90 16.66 4.24
N VAL A 205 5.87 16.49 2.93
CA VAL A 205 6.54 15.41 2.21
C VAL A 205 7.65 16.03 1.39
N ASP A 206 8.89 15.60 1.62
CA ASP A 206 10.03 15.97 0.78
C ASP A 206 10.96 14.78 0.55
N TYR A 207 10.50 13.80 -0.24
CA TYR A 207 11.22 12.54 -0.41
C TYR A 207 12.03 12.51 -1.70
N GLN A 208 13.23 11.98 -1.62
CA GLN A 208 14.11 11.68 -2.74
C GLN A 208 14.46 10.19 -2.68
N THR A 209 14.20 9.45 -3.76
CA THR A 209 14.55 8.03 -3.84
C THR A 209 15.37 7.75 -5.07
N HIS A 210 16.52 7.11 -4.89
CA HIS A 210 17.40 6.66 -5.96
C HIS A 210 17.37 5.13 -6.04
N ASP A 211 17.05 4.59 -7.20
CA ASP A 211 17.14 3.15 -7.47
C ASP A 211 18.25 2.86 -8.47
N ILE A 212 19.04 1.82 -8.22
CA ILE A 212 20.05 1.26 -9.12
C ILE A 212 19.73 -0.20 -9.37
N ARG A 213 19.78 -0.65 -10.62
CA ARG A 213 19.59 -2.05 -11.01
C ARG A 213 20.65 -2.50 -11.99
N LEU A 214 21.22 -3.66 -11.74
CA LEU A 214 22.09 -4.40 -12.66
C LEU A 214 21.55 -5.81 -12.75
N GLN A 215 21.38 -6.33 -13.96
CA GLN A 215 20.92 -7.70 -14.19
C GLN A 215 21.61 -8.30 -15.40
N THR A 216 21.90 -9.59 -15.33
CA THR A 216 22.38 -10.38 -16.45
C THR A 216 21.53 -11.65 -16.53
N GLU A 217 21.12 -12.00 -17.75
CA GLU A 217 20.34 -13.20 -18.04
C GLU A 217 20.96 -13.98 -19.21
N TYR A 218 20.82 -15.30 -19.13
CA TYR A 218 21.17 -16.26 -20.16
C TYR A 218 19.95 -17.11 -20.47
N GLU A 219 19.62 -17.26 -21.75
CA GLU A 219 18.47 -18.05 -22.19
C GLU A 219 18.82 -19.03 -23.32
N SER A 220 18.53 -20.31 -23.11
CA SER A 220 18.64 -21.38 -24.09
C SER A 220 17.27 -22.03 -24.30
N GLN A 221 17.16 -22.99 -25.23
CA GLN A 221 15.90 -23.69 -25.50
C GLN A 221 15.32 -24.44 -24.27
N THR A 222 16.18 -24.92 -23.37
CA THR A 222 15.75 -25.75 -22.23
C THR A 222 16.06 -25.13 -20.87
N THR A 223 17.00 -24.18 -20.81
CA THR A 223 17.51 -23.62 -19.55
C THR A 223 17.62 -22.11 -19.63
N GLY A 224 17.19 -21.43 -18.57
CA GLY A 224 17.38 -19.99 -18.39
C GLY A 224 17.93 -19.69 -17.00
N PHE A 225 18.78 -18.69 -16.93
CA PHE A 225 19.38 -18.21 -15.69
C PHE A 225 19.41 -16.70 -15.67
N LYS A 226 19.14 -16.10 -14.50
CA LYS A 226 19.16 -14.66 -14.29
C LYS A 226 19.79 -14.36 -12.95
N MET A 227 20.64 -13.34 -12.90
CA MET A 227 21.16 -12.75 -11.67
C MET A 227 20.99 -11.24 -11.72
N GLY A 228 20.81 -10.63 -10.57
CA GLY A 228 20.76 -9.19 -10.47
C GLY A 228 21.09 -8.64 -9.09
N TYR A 229 21.42 -7.37 -9.11
CA TYR A 229 21.58 -6.50 -7.96
C TYR A 229 20.58 -5.35 -8.08
N ALA A 230 19.90 -5.03 -6.99
CA ALA A 230 19.08 -3.84 -6.85
C ALA A 230 19.48 -3.08 -5.59
N GLY A 231 19.73 -1.78 -5.71
CA GLY A 231 19.91 -0.86 -4.59
C GLY A 231 18.81 0.19 -4.60
N SER A 232 18.27 0.55 -3.44
CA SER A 232 17.35 1.67 -3.27
C SER A 232 17.81 2.53 -2.09
N PHE A 233 17.83 3.85 -2.28
CA PHE A 233 18.30 4.83 -1.29
C PHE A 233 17.22 5.88 -1.12
N PHE A 234 16.60 5.91 0.05
CA PHE A 234 15.55 6.84 0.42
C PHE A 234 16.12 7.95 1.30
N HIS A 235 15.86 9.19 0.92
CA HIS A 235 16.19 10.38 1.67
C HIS A 235 14.94 11.22 1.89
N ASN A 236 14.68 11.63 3.13
CA ASN A 236 13.65 12.58 3.49
C ASN A 236 14.30 13.92 3.88
N GLY A 237 13.96 14.99 3.16
CA GLY A 237 14.49 16.33 3.42
C GLY A 237 14.01 16.94 4.75
N ILE A 238 12.88 16.45 5.27
CA ILE A 238 12.26 16.95 6.50
C ILE A 238 12.27 15.84 7.55
N LYS A 239 13.04 16.01 8.62
CA LYS A 239 13.28 14.96 9.62
C LYS A 239 12.23 14.92 10.73
N ALA A 240 11.60 16.05 10.99
CA ALA A 240 10.61 16.18 12.04
C ALA A 240 9.51 17.14 11.61
N LEU A 241 8.31 16.85 12.10
CA LEU A 241 7.19 17.79 12.11
C LEU A 241 7.12 18.40 13.50
N THR A 242 7.22 19.73 13.61
CA THR A 242 7.05 20.49 14.85
C THR A 242 5.88 21.44 14.69
N LEU A 243 4.98 21.43 15.67
CA LEU A 243 3.70 22.11 15.59
C LEU A 243 3.42 22.86 16.89
N ASP A 244 3.03 24.13 16.80
CA ASP A 244 2.59 24.92 17.97
C ASP A 244 1.31 24.35 18.58
N ASN A 245 1.18 24.42 19.90
CA ASN A 245 -0.03 24.03 20.60
C ASN A 245 -1.04 25.20 20.58
N PRO A 246 -2.26 25.01 20.05
CA PRO A 246 -3.27 26.07 19.99
C PRO A 246 -3.75 26.52 21.36
N PHE A 247 -3.59 25.69 22.39
CA PHE A 247 -4.06 25.96 23.76
C PHE A 247 -2.92 26.33 24.72
N GLN A 248 -1.68 26.42 24.23
CA GLN A 248 -0.52 26.67 25.06
C GLN A 248 0.53 27.45 24.27
N LEU A 249 0.74 28.73 24.61
CA LEU A 249 1.70 29.61 23.93
C LEU A 249 3.15 29.15 24.15
N ASP A 250 3.52 28.90 25.40
CA ASP A 250 4.85 28.49 25.82
C ASP A 250 4.78 27.20 26.65
N ASN A 251 5.87 26.45 26.74
CA ASN A 251 5.93 25.30 27.65
C ASN A 251 5.59 25.72 29.09
N GLY A 252 4.59 25.06 29.69
CA GLY A 252 4.18 25.31 31.06
C GLY A 252 5.29 24.97 32.06
N ALA A 253 5.34 25.66 33.20
CA ALA A 253 6.26 25.33 34.27
C ALA A 253 6.03 23.90 34.80
N LEU A 254 7.07 23.29 35.39
CA LEU A 254 6.93 22.00 36.07
C LEU A 254 5.94 22.12 37.23
N SER A 255 4.90 21.29 37.21
CA SER A 255 4.02 21.07 38.34
C SER A 255 4.74 20.35 39.47
N SER A 256 4.13 20.30 40.65
CA SER A 256 4.62 19.50 41.79
C SER A 256 4.72 18.01 41.48
N SER A 257 3.94 17.50 40.52
CA SER A 257 4.01 16.12 40.05
C SER A 257 5.09 15.89 38.99
N GLY A 258 5.85 16.93 38.61
CA GLY A 258 6.89 16.87 37.57
C GLY A 258 6.33 16.84 36.15
N ALA A 259 5.10 17.30 35.93
CA ALA A 259 4.50 17.42 34.60
C ALA A 259 4.59 18.86 34.10
N SER A 260 4.64 19.05 32.79
CA SER A 260 4.62 20.33 32.08
C SER A 260 3.60 20.24 30.94
N THR A 261 2.94 21.34 30.59
CA THR A 261 2.09 21.40 29.39
C THR A 261 2.95 21.79 28.19
N PRO A 262 2.95 21.01 27.10
CA PRO A 262 3.79 21.29 25.94
C PRO A 262 3.25 22.50 25.16
N GLY A 263 4.12 23.44 24.84
CA GLY A 263 3.84 24.55 23.91
C GLY A 263 3.95 24.14 22.44
N THR A 264 4.60 23.00 22.16
CA THR A 264 4.69 22.41 20.82
C THR A 264 4.62 20.88 20.90
N ALA A 265 4.15 20.24 19.83
CA ALA A 265 4.30 18.81 19.59
C ALA A 265 5.40 18.57 18.56
N ARG A 266 6.10 17.44 18.67
CA ARG A 266 7.14 17.07 17.70
C ARG A 266 7.09 15.58 17.34
N LEU A 267 7.00 15.28 16.05
CA LEU A 267 6.97 13.94 15.50
C LEU A 267 8.20 13.69 14.63
N ALA A 268 8.76 12.48 14.72
CA ALA A 268 9.73 12.00 13.74
C ALA A 268 9.02 11.63 12.44
N LEU A 269 9.53 12.13 11.32
CA LEU A 269 9.06 11.76 9.98
C LEU A 269 9.83 10.52 9.47
N PRO A 270 9.43 9.90 8.35
CA PRO A 270 10.11 8.73 7.82
C PRO A 270 11.62 8.96 7.65
N PRO A 271 12.49 8.13 8.27
CA PRO A 271 13.94 8.37 8.30
C PRO A 271 14.62 7.89 7.02
N ASP A 272 15.80 8.45 6.75
CA ASP A 272 16.68 7.99 5.67
C ASP A 272 17.03 6.52 5.84
N ASN A 273 16.88 5.76 4.77
CA ASN A 273 17.18 4.33 4.78
C ASN A 273 17.62 3.85 3.39
N GLN A 274 18.20 2.66 3.36
CA GLN A 274 18.65 2.05 2.13
C GLN A 274 18.46 0.54 2.14
N THR A 275 18.30 -0.05 0.96
CA THR A 275 18.31 -1.49 0.77
C THR A 275 19.24 -1.92 -0.36
N HIS A 276 19.87 -3.07 -0.18
CA HIS A 276 20.68 -3.76 -1.17
C HIS A 276 20.18 -5.18 -1.31
N GLN A 277 19.81 -5.59 -2.52
CA GLN A 277 19.23 -6.88 -2.79
C GLN A 277 19.98 -7.59 -3.91
N LEU A 278 20.35 -8.85 -3.67
CA LEU A 278 20.79 -9.78 -4.69
C LEU A 278 19.64 -10.71 -5.03
N ASN A 279 19.43 -10.97 -6.32
CA ASN A 279 18.45 -11.92 -6.81
C ASN A 279 19.08 -12.90 -7.81
N ALA A 280 18.57 -14.12 -7.82
CA ALA A 280 18.94 -15.16 -8.75
C ALA A 280 17.70 -15.99 -9.11
N SER A 281 17.52 -16.27 -10.39
CA SER A 281 16.45 -17.13 -10.90
C SER A 281 17.05 -18.18 -11.83
N PHE A 282 16.53 -19.39 -11.75
CA PHE A 282 16.95 -20.51 -12.59
C PHE A 282 15.73 -21.30 -13.03
N ALA A 283 15.65 -21.65 -14.31
CA ALA A 283 14.61 -22.51 -14.82
C ALA A 283 15.20 -23.50 -15.82
N THR A 284 14.80 -24.76 -15.75
CA THR A 284 15.27 -25.79 -16.68
C THR A 284 14.19 -26.83 -16.95
N GLN A 285 14.18 -27.39 -18.16
CA GLN A 285 13.44 -28.62 -18.46
C GLN A 285 14.19 -29.80 -17.82
N THR A 286 13.63 -30.39 -16.76
CA THR A 286 14.24 -31.54 -16.09
C THR A 286 14.13 -32.82 -16.92
N ASN A 287 13.10 -32.92 -17.77
CA ASN A 287 12.96 -33.87 -18.87
C ASN A 287 11.91 -33.34 -19.87
N SER A 288 11.56 -34.10 -20.92
CA SER A 288 10.58 -33.69 -21.94
C SER A 288 9.15 -33.44 -21.43
N LYS A 289 8.85 -33.83 -20.19
CA LYS A 289 7.53 -33.71 -19.55
C LYS A 289 7.56 -32.90 -18.27
N SER A 290 8.69 -32.29 -17.89
CA SER A 290 8.79 -31.57 -16.62
C SER A 290 9.72 -30.38 -16.68
N ARG A 291 9.39 -29.36 -15.88
CA ARG A 291 10.13 -28.10 -15.78
C ARG A 291 10.29 -27.73 -14.31
N LEU A 292 11.51 -27.40 -13.92
CA LEU A 292 11.84 -26.81 -12.63
C LEU A 292 12.05 -25.30 -12.82
N ALA A 293 11.53 -24.49 -11.92
CA ALA A 293 11.80 -23.07 -11.81
C ALA A 293 12.05 -22.70 -10.35
N THR A 294 13.12 -21.95 -10.09
CA THR A 294 13.53 -21.52 -8.75
C THR A 294 13.89 -20.04 -8.76
N ASP A 295 13.54 -19.33 -7.69
CA ASP A 295 13.83 -17.91 -7.49
C ASP A 295 14.36 -17.70 -6.08
N PHE A 296 15.48 -17.00 -5.95
CA PHE A 296 16.15 -16.67 -4.71
C PHE A 296 16.39 -15.16 -4.65
N SER A 297 16.18 -14.56 -3.48
CA SER A 297 16.69 -13.22 -3.21
C SER A 297 17.09 -13.04 -1.76
N PHE A 298 18.19 -12.32 -1.56
CA PHE A 298 18.67 -11.89 -0.25
C PHE A 298 18.82 -10.37 -0.25
N ALA A 299 18.21 -9.71 0.73
CA ALA A 299 18.26 -8.26 0.87
C ALA A 299 18.80 -7.86 2.25
N VAL A 300 19.55 -6.78 2.28
CA VAL A 300 20.02 -6.11 3.49
C VAL A 300 19.41 -4.71 3.49
N GLN A 301 18.69 -4.35 4.55
CA GLN A 301 18.13 -3.02 4.76
C GLN A 301 18.84 -2.36 5.93
N ARG A 302 19.16 -1.07 5.80
CA ARG A 302 19.84 -0.28 6.83
C ARG A 302 19.14 1.06 7.06
N GLN A 303 19.10 1.48 8.32
CA GLN A 303 18.62 2.79 8.77
C GLN A 303 19.54 3.24 9.91
N ASN A 304 20.19 4.39 9.78
CA ASN A 304 21.02 4.93 10.86
C ASN A 304 20.88 6.45 11.01
N GLU A 305 19.69 6.97 10.78
CA GLU A 305 19.36 8.37 11.03
C GLU A 305 19.38 8.68 12.53
N ALA A 306 19.85 9.88 12.88
CA ALA A 306 19.92 10.31 14.27
C ALA A 306 18.52 10.44 14.87
N PHE A 307 18.34 9.98 16.11
CA PHE A 307 17.09 10.16 16.83
C PHE A 307 16.85 11.63 17.17
N LEU A 308 15.56 12.00 17.19
CA LEU A 308 15.14 13.23 17.86
C LEU A 308 15.32 13.07 19.39
N PRO A 309 15.54 14.17 20.14
CA PRO A 309 15.47 14.14 21.60
C PRO A 309 14.13 13.59 22.09
N PHE A 310 14.07 13.17 23.34
CA PHE A 310 12.84 12.66 23.96
C PHE A 310 11.63 13.59 23.82
N THR A 311 11.84 14.89 23.73
CA THR A 311 10.79 15.90 23.68
C THR A 311 11.29 17.22 23.09
N SER A 312 10.39 18.03 22.52
CA SER A 312 10.62 19.46 22.24
C SER A 312 10.35 20.37 23.44
N ASN A 313 9.75 19.85 24.51
CA ASN A 313 9.44 20.61 25.71
C ASN A 313 10.73 20.93 26.49
N VAL A 314 11.20 22.17 26.36
CA VAL A 314 12.47 22.62 26.97
C VAL A 314 12.46 22.57 28.49
N VAL A 315 11.28 22.63 29.13
CA VAL A 315 11.15 22.55 30.59
C VAL A 315 11.48 21.15 31.09
N ILE A 316 11.04 20.12 30.35
CA ILE A 316 11.37 18.71 30.65
C ILE A 316 12.79 18.36 30.18
N LEU A 317 13.19 18.86 29.02
CA LEU A 317 14.52 18.61 28.46
C LEU A 317 15.65 19.10 29.38
N ASN A 318 15.40 20.19 30.13
CA ASN A 318 16.33 20.75 31.10
C ASN A 318 16.17 20.15 32.51
N ASP A 319 15.27 19.20 32.72
CA ASP A 319 15.14 18.50 34.00
C ASP A 319 16.36 17.58 34.20
N PRO A 320 17.17 17.74 35.26
CA PRO A 320 18.37 16.94 35.48
C PRO A 320 18.08 15.45 35.71
N ARG A 321 16.82 15.07 35.92
CA ARG A 321 16.39 13.67 36.06
C ARG A 321 16.21 12.96 34.72
N LEU A 322 16.11 13.69 33.61
CA LEU A 322 15.94 13.11 32.27
C LEU A 322 17.27 12.45 31.84
N PRO A 323 17.32 11.11 31.65
CA PRO A 323 18.53 10.47 31.14
C PRO A 323 18.76 10.84 29.66
N PRO A 324 20.00 10.71 29.16
CA PRO A 324 20.25 10.79 27.73
C PRO A 324 19.52 9.64 27.00
N LEU A 325 19.32 9.80 25.69
CA LEU A 325 18.86 8.70 24.84
C LEU A 325 19.83 7.50 24.96
N PRO A 326 19.33 6.25 24.96
CA PRO A 326 20.19 5.06 25.09
C PRO A 326 21.18 4.90 23.94
N GLN A 327 20.84 5.44 22.77
CA GLN A 327 21.70 5.53 21.59
C GLN A 327 21.38 6.81 20.81
N SER A 328 22.30 7.24 19.93
CA SER A 328 22.10 8.41 19.06
C SER A 328 21.31 8.12 17.78
N SER A 329 21.15 6.86 17.41
CA SER A 329 20.48 6.38 16.19
C SER A 329 20.08 4.91 16.38
N LEU A 330 19.36 4.33 15.42
CA LEU A 330 18.83 2.97 15.52
C LEU A 330 19.86 1.86 15.29
N ASP A 331 20.90 2.12 14.48
CA ASP A 331 21.75 1.09 13.85
C ASP A 331 20.91 -0.06 13.27
N GLY A 332 19.84 0.32 12.57
CA GLY A 332 18.85 -0.60 12.01
C GLY A 332 19.47 -1.51 10.96
N LEU A 333 19.27 -2.81 11.12
CA LEU A 333 19.76 -3.84 10.20
C LEU A 333 18.73 -4.94 10.06
N VAL A 334 18.20 -5.13 8.86
CA VAL A 334 17.26 -6.21 8.55
C VAL A 334 17.77 -7.04 7.39
N HIS A 335 17.80 -8.35 7.56
CA HIS A 335 18.06 -9.29 6.48
C HIS A 335 16.72 -9.88 6.01
N THR A 336 16.49 -9.90 4.70
CA THR A 336 15.32 -10.55 4.11
C THR A 336 15.77 -11.64 3.16
N LEU A 337 15.27 -12.85 3.37
CA LEU A 337 15.47 -14.00 2.50
C LEU A 337 14.14 -14.39 1.84
N ASN A 338 14.16 -14.63 0.53
CA ASN A 338 13.03 -15.19 -0.20
C ASN A 338 13.56 -16.31 -1.10
N ALA A 339 12.98 -17.49 -0.99
CA ALA A 339 13.31 -18.65 -1.80
C ALA A 339 12.02 -19.32 -2.29
N ASN A 340 11.92 -19.57 -3.59
CA ASN A 340 10.78 -20.19 -4.24
C ASN A 340 11.26 -21.30 -5.16
N ALA A 341 10.51 -22.40 -5.20
CA ALA A 341 10.73 -23.50 -6.13
C ALA A 341 9.38 -24.02 -6.63
N ARG A 342 9.29 -24.26 -7.94
CA ARG A 342 8.13 -24.86 -8.61
C ARG A 342 8.60 -25.93 -9.55
N TRP A 343 7.98 -27.10 -9.47
CA TRP A 343 8.22 -28.19 -10.39
C TRP A 343 6.90 -28.60 -11.02
N ASN A 344 6.79 -28.40 -12.33
CA ASN A 344 5.64 -28.78 -13.13
C ASN A 344 5.97 -30.09 -13.83
N TRP A 345 5.07 -31.07 -13.76
CA TRP A 345 5.28 -32.39 -14.34
C TRP A 345 4.02 -32.94 -14.98
N LYS A 346 4.07 -33.20 -16.29
CA LYS A 346 3.06 -33.97 -17.01
C LYS A 346 3.31 -35.47 -16.77
N ALA A 347 2.84 -35.96 -15.63
CA ALA A 347 3.02 -37.34 -15.17
C ALA A 347 2.49 -38.37 -16.18
N THR A 348 1.33 -38.09 -16.79
CA THR A 348 0.78 -38.87 -17.91
C THR A 348 0.20 -37.91 -18.96
N GLU A 349 -0.33 -38.42 -20.07
CA GLU A 349 -1.02 -37.57 -21.06
C GLU A 349 -2.22 -36.80 -20.47
N LYS A 350 -2.86 -37.37 -19.44
CA LYS A 350 -4.04 -36.84 -18.77
C LYS A 350 -3.77 -36.36 -17.34
N LEU A 351 -2.54 -36.40 -16.84
CA LEU A 351 -2.27 -36.01 -15.46
C LEU A 351 -1.11 -35.04 -15.42
N SER A 352 -1.40 -33.83 -14.94
CA SER A 352 -0.39 -32.81 -14.63
C SER A 352 -0.32 -32.63 -13.12
N ILE A 353 0.89 -32.65 -12.59
CA ILE A 353 1.20 -32.44 -11.18
C ILE A 353 2.09 -31.22 -11.07
N ASN A 354 1.80 -30.34 -10.11
CA ASN A 354 2.65 -29.20 -9.79
C ASN A 354 3.02 -29.26 -8.32
N LEU A 355 4.31 -29.22 -8.01
CA LEU A 355 4.83 -29.09 -6.65
C LEU A 355 5.39 -27.69 -6.46
N ARG A 356 5.13 -27.08 -5.30
CA ARG A 356 5.56 -25.72 -4.96
C ARG A 356 6.08 -25.64 -3.53
N GLY A 357 7.18 -24.91 -3.36
CA GLY A 357 7.77 -24.58 -2.06
C GLY A 357 8.16 -23.10 -2.04
N ARG A 358 7.83 -22.42 -0.95
CA ARG A 358 8.21 -21.02 -0.72
C ARG A 358 8.69 -20.85 0.72
N HIS A 359 9.77 -20.11 0.90
CA HIS A 359 10.25 -19.65 2.20
C HIS A 359 10.53 -18.16 2.12
N TYR A 360 10.00 -17.39 3.07
CA TYR A 360 10.23 -15.96 3.21
C TYR A 360 10.56 -15.68 4.67
N ASP A 361 11.68 -15.01 4.93
CA ASP A 361 12.18 -14.73 6.26
C ASP A 361 12.62 -13.26 6.34
N ILE A 362 12.07 -12.52 7.31
CA ILE A 362 12.56 -11.21 7.72
C ILE A 362 13.24 -11.43 9.06
N ASN A 363 14.56 -11.35 9.08
CA ASN A 363 15.39 -11.51 10.27
C ASN A 363 15.91 -10.14 10.69
N ASN A 364 15.40 -9.62 11.80
CA ASN A 364 15.65 -8.26 12.23
C ASN A 364 16.81 -8.23 13.23
N LYS A 365 17.97 -7.79 12.75
CA LYS A 365 19.22 -7.71 13.53
C LYS A 365 19.42 -6.34 14.20
N THR A 366 18.41 -5.49 14.18
CA THR A 366 18.45 -4.18 14.85
C THR A 366 18.66 -4.37 16.36
N PRO A 367 19.59 -3.62 16.99
CA PRO A 367 19.75 -3.65 18.44
C PRO A 367 18.45 -3.33 19.18
N SER A 368 18.09 -4.15 20.17
CA SER A 368 17.00 -3.83 21.08
C SER A 368 17.47 -2.76 22.06
N LEU A 369 16.72 -1.66 22.14
CA LEU A 369 17.05 -0.48 22.95
C LEU A 369 16.18 -0.46 24.20
N LEU A 370 16.83 -0.35 25.35
CA LEU A 370 16.18 -0.14 26.63
C LEU A 370 16.07 1.36 26.89
N PHE A 371 14.83 1.84 27.04
CA PHE A 371 14.51 3.18 27.51
C PHE A 371 14.12 3.08 28.98
N ASP A 372 15.09 3.27 29.87
CA ASP A 372 14.86 3.24 31.33
C ASP A 372 13.84 4.29 31.77
N GLN A 373 13.90 5.46 31.14
CA GLN A 373 12.85 6.48 31.18
C GLN A 373 12.62 7.04 29.78
N TYR A 374 11.44 7.60 29.57
CA TYR A 374 11.06 8.29 28.34
C TYR A 374 10.06 9.40 28.63
N VAL A 375 9.89 10.35 27.72
CA VAL A 375 8.89 11.41 27.88
C VAL A 375 7.59 10.97 27.21
N GLN A 376 6.49 11.06 27.94
CA GLN A 376 5.15 10.77 27.44
C GLN A 376 4.50 12.07 26.99
N TYR A 377 3.96 12.09 25.76
CA TYR A 377 3.17 13.18 25.21
C TYR A 377 3.79 14.59 25.33
N ASP A 378 5.12 14.69 25.39
CA ASP A 378 5.83 15.94 25.70
C ASP A 378 5.42 16.58 27.06
N THR A 379 4.77 15.82 27.96
CA THR A 379 4.20 16.33 29.23
C THR A 379 4.96 15.91 30.47
N ASN A 380 5.43 14.66 30.55
CA ASN A 380 6.09 14.17 31.75
C ASN A 380 7.01 12.99 31.46
N MET A 381 8.05 12.86 32.28
CA MET A 381 8.90 11.66 32.27
C MET A 381 8.12 10.44 32.77
N SER A 382 8.48 9.28 32.27
CA SER A 382 8.09 8.00 32.84
C SER A 382 8.80 7.77 34.18
N THR A 383 8.15 7.09 35.11
CA THR A 383 8.63 6.86 36.47
C THR A 383 9.04 5.40 36.61
N GLY A 384 10.32 5.11 36.80
CA GLY A 384 10.81 3.73 36.93
C GLY A 384 10.30 2.92 38.15
N THR A 385 9.40 3.47 38.97
CA THR A 385 8.84 2.78 40.16
C THR A 385 7.50 2.11 39.84
N PRO A 386 7.35 0.80 40.09
CA PRO A 386 6.07 0.10 39.95
C PRO A 386 5.03 0.72 40.90
N THR A 387 4.02 1.37 40.34
CA THR A 387 2.77 1.66 41.06
C THR A 387 1.78 0.53 40.78
N SER A 388 0.89 0.23 41.72
CA SER A 388 0.04 -0.97 41.80
C SER A 388 -1.09 -1.05 40.75
N ALA A 389 -0.97 -0.33 39.64
CA ALA A 389 -1.89 -0.38 38.50
C ALA A 389 -1.09 -0.42 37.18
N TYR A 390 -1.74 -0.82 36.07
CA TYR A 390 -1.17 -0.58 34.74
C TYR A 390 -0.85 0.91 34.62
N ASN A 391 0.44 1.22 34.57
CA ASN A 391 0.94 2.57 34.44
C ASN A 391 1.82 2.60 33.21
N PRO A 392 1.48 3.38 32.16
CA PRO A 392 2.31 3.51 30.99
C PRO A 392 3.71 4.05 31.33
N THR A 393 3.92 4.65 32.51
CA THR A 393 5.17 5.27 32.95
C THR A 393 6.33 4.31 33.27
N ARG A 394 6.48 3.15 32.61
CA ARG A 394 7.55 2.16 32.88
C ARG A 394 8.77 2.33 31.97
N SER A 395 9.85 1.60 32.25
CA SER A 395 10.90 1.38 31.25
C SER A 395 10.32 0.64 30.04
N ARG A 396 10.74 0.97 28.83
CA ARG A 396 10.32 0.27 27.61
C ARG A 396 11.50 -0.32 26.86
N ARG A 397 11.28 -1.48 26.24
CA ARG A 397 12.24 -2.10 25.33
C ARG A 397 11.71 -2.04 23.90
N SER A 398 12.56 -1.64 22.95
CA SER A 398 12.22 -1.77 21.53
C SER A 398 12.31 -3.23 21.09
N LEU A 399 11.31 -3.69 20.36
CA LEU A 399 11.21 -5.08 19.89
C LEU A 399 11.49 -5.14 18.39
N PRO A 400 12.65 -5.69 17.95
CA PRO A 400 12.95 -5.86 16.54
C PRO A 400 12.07 -6.98 15.95
N LEU A 401 10.88 -6.61 15.48
CA LEU A 401 9.90 -7.56 14.92
C LEU A 401 10.49 -8.34 13.74
N GLU A 402 10.28 -9.65 13.75
CA GLU A 402 10.75 -10.59 12.73
C GLU A 402 9.76 -11.75 12.54
N TYR A 403 9.76 -12.35 11.35
CA TYR A 403 8.93 -13.52 11.06
C TYR A 403 9.46 -14.34 9.88
N ALA A 404 9.15 -15.64 9.90
CA ALA A 404 9.43 -16.57 8.82
C ALA A 404 8.16 -17.30 8.38
N LYS A 405 7.87 -17.27 7.08
CA LYS A 405 6.73 -17.94 6.43
C LYS A 405 7.23 -19.00 5.47
N THR A 406 6.81 -20.25 5.70
CA THR A 406 7.11 -21.37 4.81
C THR A 406 5.80 -21.98 4.29
N THR A 407 5.71 -22.16 2.97
CA THR A 407 4.54 -22.75 2.33
C THR A 407 4.97 -23.91 1.44
N PHE A 408 4.32 -25.05 1.60
CA PHE A 408 4.42 -26.19 0.71
C PHE A 408 3.08 -26.42 0.04
N GLY A 409 3.08 -26.81 -1.23
CA GLY A 409 1.84 -27.15 -1.90
C GLY A 409 2.00 -28.11 -3.05
N ALA A 410 0.90 -28.75 -3.38
CA ALA A 410 0.79 -29.66 -4.51
C ALA A 410 -0.58 -29.50 -5.17
N ASP A 411 -0.62 -29.55 -6.50
CA ASP A 411 -1.87 -29.70 -7.24
C ASP A 411 -1.78 -30.75 -8.32
N ALA A 412 -2.94 -31.33 -8.61
CA ALA A 412 -3.15 -32.30 -9.67
C ALA A 412 -4.30 -31.82 -10.56
N TYR A 413 -4.06 -31.80 -11.87
CA TYR A 413 -5.07 -31.54 -12.88
C TYR A 413 -5.31 -32.79 -13.72
N TYR A 414 -6.59 -33.13 -13.91
CA TYR A 414 -7.04 -34.30 -14.66
C TYR A 414 -8.24 -33.95 -15.56
N PRO A 415 -8.14 -34.11 -16.90
CA PRO A 415 -9.29 -33.99 -17.78
C PRO A 415 -10.17 -35.24 -17.63
N LEU A 416 -11.37 -35.04 -17.09
CA LEU A 416 -12.38 -36.09 -16.91
C LEU A 416 -13.00 -36.51 -18.25
N ALA A 417 -13.28 -35.53 -19.11
CA ALA A 417 -13.83 -35.71 -20.45
C ALA A 417 -13.44 -34.51 -21.34
N LYS A 418 -13.80 -34.55 -22.63
CA LYS A 418 -13.65 -33.37 -23.50
C LYS A 418 -14.47 -32.22 -22.91
N GLY A 419 -13.85 -31.06 -22.73
CA GLY A 419 -14.49 -29.89 -22.11
C GLY A 419 -14.62 -29.97 -20.58
N MET A 420 -14.17 -31.04 -19.92
CA MET A 420 -14.30 -31.19 -18.46
C MET A 420 -12.96 -31.51 -17.79
N GLY A 421 -12.51 -30.64 -16.90
CA GLY A 421 -11.28 -30.80 -16.12
C GLY A 421 -11.52 -30.66 -14.62
N LEU A 422 -10.83 -31.49 -13.84
CA LEU A 422 -10.80 -31.43 -12.38
C LEU A 422 -9.42 -30.97 -11.92
N LYS A 423 -9.38 -30.05 -10.96
CA LYS A 423 -8.18 -29.68 -10.20
C LYS A 423 -8.40 -29.91 -8.72
N LEU A 424 -7.45 -30.62 -8.11
CA LEU A 424 -7.33 -30.80 -6.66
C LEU A 424 -6.02 -30.14 -6.21
N ASP A 425 -6.08 -29.35 -5.15
CA ASP A 425 -4.95 -28.55 -4.67
C ASP A 425 -4.89 -28.54 -3.14
N TYR A 426 -3.68 -28.67 -2.60
CA TYR A 426 -3.39 -28.62 -1.17
C TYR A 426 -2.22 -27.67 -0.88
N ASN A 427 -2.38 -26.77 0.08
CA ASN A 427 -1.29 -25.95 0.63
C ASN A 427 -1.19 -26.12 2.14
N HIS A 428 0.03 -26.16 2.64
CA HIS A 428 0.35 -26.09 4.05
C HIS A 428 1.25 -24.87 4.29
N GLU A 429 0.81 -23.97 5.15
CA GLU A 429 1.53 -22.77 5.54
C GLU A 429 1.94 -22.84 7.01
N ILE A 430 3.19 -22.49 7.29
CA ILE A 430 3.76 -22.35 8.63
C ILE A 430 4.28 -20.92 8.73
N LEU A 431 3.76 -20.15 9.68
CA LEU A 431 4.20 -18.79 9.97
C LEU A 431 4.70 -18.72 11.41
N LYS A 432 5.99 -18.42 11.57
CA LYS A 432 6.65 -18.19 12.84
C LYS A 432 6.90 -16.70 13.01
N ARG A 433 6.60 -16.15 14.18
CA ARG A 433 6.74 -14.73 14.52
C ARG A 433 7.51 -14.62 15.83
N HIS A 434 8.34 -13.62 15.97
CA HIS A 434 8.87 -13.21 17.28
C HIS A 434 8.15 -11.94 17.74
N PHE A 435 8.04 -11.75 19.07
CA PHE A 435 7.40 -10.59 19.69
C PHE A 435 5.91 -10.41 19.31
N ARG A 436 5.19 -11.52 19.24
CA ARG A 436 3.76 -11.59 18.89
C ARG A 436 3.07 -12.62 19.80
N GLU A 437 1.77 -12.46 20.05
CA GLU A 437 1.05 -13.30 21.01
C GLU A 437 0.98 -14.77 20.59
N ALA A 438 0.85 -15.03 19.29
CA ALA A 438 1.04 -16.36 18.70
C ALA A 438 2.41 -16.46 18.04
N GLU A 439 3.32 -17.22 18.64
CA GLU A 439 4.66 -17.45 18.10
C GLU A 439 4.60 -18.22 16.78
N LYS A 440 3.64 -19.15 16.64
CA LYS A 440 3.53 -19.98 15.45
C LYS A 440 2.08 -20.25 15.07
N THR A 441 1.77 -20.17 13.79
CA THR A 441 0.47 -20.54 13.23
C THR A 441 0.67 -21.48 12.05
N HIS A 442 -0.20 -22.50 11.96
CA HIS A 442 -0.28 -23.39 10.80
C HIS A 442 -1.57 -23.14 10.06
N GLU A 443 -1.56 -23.24 8.73
CA GLU A 443 -2.78 -23.18 7.93
C GLU A 443 -2.78 -24.27 6.86
N ASN A 444 -3.79 -25.13 6.87
CA ASN A 444 -4.03 -26.15 5.86
C ASN A 444 -5.14 -25.67 4.93
N ILE A 445 -4.88 -25.66 3.62
CA ILE A 445 -5.77 -25.11 2.60
C ILE A 445 -6.03 -26.19 1.56
N TYR A 446 -7.29 -26.53 1.36
CA TYR A 446 -7.74 -27.51 0.38
C TYR A 446 -8.59 -26.79 -0.66
N THR A 447 -8.27 -26.96 -1.95
CA THR A 447 -9.05 -26.36 -3.04
C THR A 447 -9.51 -27.44 -4.02
N PHE A 448 -10.79 -27.41 -4.35
CA PHE A 448 -11.43 -28.20 -5.39
C PHE A 448 -11.94 -27.25 -6.47
N ALA A 449 -11.55 -27.48 -7.73
CA ALA A 449 -12.02 -26.68 -8.85
C ALA A 449 -12.38 -27.55 -10.05
N LEU A 450 -13.45 -27.18 -10.74
CA LEU A 450 -13.87 -27.78 -11.99
C LEU A 450 -13.81 -26.75 -13.10
N ASN A 451 -13.50 -27.20 -14.31
CA ASN A 451 -13.66 -26.44 -15.54
C ASN A 451 -14.58 -27.26 -16.44
N VAL A 452 -15.77 -26.75 -16.73
CA VAL A 452 -16.83 -27.48 -17.43
C VAL A 452 -17.33 -26.63 -18.60
N GLY A 453 -16.93 -27.01 -19.82
CA GLY A 453 -17.42 -26.48 -21.08
C GLY A 453 -18.15 -27.56 -21.85
N PRO A 454 -19.45 -27.80 -21.58
CA PRO A 454 -20.21 -28.87 -22.22
C PRO A 454 -20.52 -28.56 -23.69
N TYR A 455 -20.51 -27.27 -24.05
CA TYR A 455 -20.74 -26.75 -25.40
C TYR A 455 -19.56 -25.84 -25.81
N SER A 456 -19.48 -25.47 -27.08
CA SER A 456 -18.40 -24.61 -27.60
C SER A 456 -18.54 -23.15 -27.19
N ASP A 457 -19.75 -22.73 -26.86
CA ASP A 457 -20.16 -21.36 -26.51
C ASP A 457 -20.32 -21.15 -25.00
N PHE A 458 -20.19 -22.19 -24.17
CA PHE A 458 -20.47 -22.07 -22.74
C PHE A 458 -19.39 -22.74 -21.90
N VAL A 459 -18.84 -22.02 -20.93
CA VAL A 459 -17.89 -22.55 -19.94
C VAL A 459 -18.25 -22.07 -18.54
N VAL A 460 -18.27 -22.99 -17.57
CA VAL A 460 -18.43 -22.70 -16.15
C VAL A 460 -17.26 -23.23 -15.33
N ARG A 461 -16.79 -22.44 -14.36
CA ARG A 461 -15.61 -22.69 -13.54
C ARG A 461 -15.92 -22.50 -12.05
N PRO A 462 -16.61 -23.46 -11.41
CA PRO A 462 -16.82 -23.42 -9.98
C PRO A 462 -15.55 -23.88 -9.24
N SER A 463 -15.27 -23.22 -8.12
CA SER A 463 -14.21 -23.59 -7.19
C SER A 463 -14.66 -23.40 -5.74
N TYR A 464 -14.18 -24.28 -4.88
CA TYR A 464 -14.39 -24.23 -3.44
C TYR A 464 -13.06 -24.46 -2.74
N GLN A 465 -12.77 -23.62 -1.75
CA GLN A 465 -11.59 -23.70 -0.91
C GLN A 465 -12.00 -23.69 0.56
N PHE A 466 -11.45 -24.64 1.32
CA PHE A 466 -11.52 -24.69 2.77
C PHE A 466 -10.12 -24.48 3.35
N ALA A 467 -9.98 -23.51 4.24
CA ALA A 467 -8.72 -23.25 4.94
C ALA A 467 -8.94 -23.25 6.45
N ARG A 468 -8.05 -23.93 7.18
CA ARG A 468 -8.05 -23.96 8.65
C ARG A 468 -6.72 -23.49 9.18
N ARG A 469 -6.73 -22.36 9.88
CA ARG A 469 -5.60 -21.81 10.63
C ARG A 469 -5.68 -22.21 12.10
N THR A 470 -4.58 -22.67 12.66
CA THR A 470 -4.44 -23.03 14.08
C THR A 470 -3.19 -22.36 14.68
N PRO A 471 -3.33 -21.46 15.66
CA PRO A 471 -2.20 -20.95 16.43
C PRO A 471 -1.67 -22.02 17.41
N GLU A 472 -0.36 -22.01 17.62
CA GLU A 472 0.31 -22.67 18.73
C GLU A 472 0.58 -21.63 19.82
N ASP A 473 0.22 -21.94 21.07
CA ASP A 473 0.65 -21.22 22.28
C ASP A 473 0.37 -19.70 22.28
N TYR A 474 -0.90 -19.33 22.06
CA TYR A 474 -1.35 -17.93 22.16
C TYR A 474 -1.28 -17.46 23.61
N SER A 475 -0.45 -16.45 23.89
CA SER A 475 -0.37 -15.80 25.20
C SER A 475 -0.42 -14.28 25.04
N ALA A 476 -1.40 -13.65 25.68
CA ALA A 476 -1.52 -12.20 25.71
C ALA A 476 -0.41 -11.52 26.53
N GLU A 477 0.26 -12.25 27.43
CA GLU A 477 1.35 -11.76 28.28
C GLU A 477 2.68 -11.68 27.53
N ARG A 478 2.89 -12.52 26.51
CA ARG A 478 4.20 -12.68 25.86
C ARG A 478 4.79 -11.36 25.33
N VAL A 479 4.02 -10.60 24.56
CA VAL A 479 4.49 -9.32 23.97
C VAL A 479 4.70 -8.26 25.05
N ALA A 480 3.84 -8.33 26.06
CA ALA A 480 3.79 -7.49 27.22
C ALA A 480 5.08 -7.62 28.05
N GLU A 481 5.46 -8.83 28.44
CA GLU A 481 6.70 -9.14 29.17
C GLU A 481 7.97 -8.69 28.42
N GLU A 482 8.01 -8.88 27.09
CA GLU A 482 9.14 -8.47 26.27
C GLU A 482 9.25 -6.93 26.18
N SER A 483 8.12 -6.23 26.09
CA SER A 483 8.07 -4.76 25.98
C SER A 483 8.37 -4.05 27.30
N PHE A 484 8.03 -4.67 28.43
CA PHE A 484 8.15 -4.12 29.79
C PHE A 484 9.16 -4.92 30.63
N PRO A 485 10.47 -4.65 30.52
CA PRO A 485 11.52 -5.47 31.14
C PRO A 485 11.56 -5.43 32.67
N LEU A 486 10.85 -4.48 33.30
CA LEU A 486 10.65 -4.43 34.76
C LEU A 486 9.34 -5.11 35.20
N GLY A 487 8.70 -5.86 34.30
CA GLY A 487 7.41 -6.52 34.49
C GLY A 487 6.22 -5.64 34.14
N GLU A 488 5.07 -6.27 33.94
CA GLU A 488 3.77 -5.60 33.84
C GLU A 488 3.21 -5.24 35.22
N GLY A 489 2.15 -4.43 35.27
CA GLY A 489 1.44 -4.17 36.53
C GLY A 489 0.67 -5.40 36.99
N THR A 490 -0.26 -5.20 37.93
CA THR A 490 -1.19 -6.26 38.33
C THR A 490 -2.23 -6.62 37.25
N SER A 491 -2.20 -5.97 36.08
CA SER A 491 -3.15 -6.18 34.98
C SER A 491 -2.46 -6.00 33.61
N LEU A 492 -2.75 -6.91 32.68
CA LEU A 492 -2.33 -6.85 31.28
C LEU A 492 -2.82 -5.58 30.58
N GLY A 493 -2.01 -5.00 29.70
CA GLY A 493 -2.42 -3.85 28.88
C GLY A 493 -3.55 -4.16 27.88
N GLN A 494 -3.73 -5.44 27.53
CA GLN A 494 -4.81 -5.95 26.68
C GLN A 494 -5.71 -6.92 27.45
N LEU A 495 -6.84 -7.29 26.85
CA LEU A 495 -7.72 -8.35 27.39
C LEU A 495 -7.10 -9.71 27.07
N ASP A 496 -6.93 -10.59 28.06
CA ASP A 496 -6.31 -11.91 27.86
C ASP A 496 -7.08 -12.81 26.87
N ALA A 497 -8.41 -12.70 26.86
CA ALA A 497 -9.29 -13.41 25.93
C ALA A 497 -9.29 -12.83 24.50
N LEU A 498 -8.64 -11.68 24.25
CA LEU A 498 -8.51 -11.11 22.91
C LEU A 498 -7.75 -12.05 22.00
N ARG A 499 -8.26 -12.25 20.78
CA ARG A 499 -7.51 -12.90 19.71
C ARG A 499 -7.40 -11.95 18.53
N LYS A 500 -6.17 -11.52 18.22
CA LYS A 500 -5.90 -10.68 17.06
C LYS A 500 -6.20 -11.47 15.78
N PHE A 501 -6.94 -10.86 14.84
CA PHE A 501 -7.49 -11.55 13.67
C PHE A 501 -6.41 -12.18 12.76
N ASP A 502 -5.20 -11.64 12.77
CA ASP A 502 -4.06 -12.15 11.99
C ASP A 502 -3.39 -13.39 12.62
N GLU A 503 -3.71 -13.69 13.88
CA GLU A 503 -3.12 -14.75 14.69
C GLU A 503 -4.13 -15.80 15.16
N ALA A 504 -5.39 -15.40 15.30
CA ALA A 504 -6.47 -16.24 15.79
C ALA A 504 -6.61 -17.52 14.96
N GLY A 505 -7.11 -18.58 15.61
CA GLY A 505 -7.61 -19.74 14.88
C GLY A 505 -8.71 -19.29 13.93
N ARG A 506 -8.77 -19.85 12.73
CA ARG A 506 -9.76 -19.44 11.72
C ARG A 506 -10.14 -20.59 10.82
N ASP A 507 -11.43 -20.78 10.62
CA ASP A 507 -11.97 -21.59 9.52
C ASP A 507 -12.46 -20.65 8.41
N ARG A 508 -11.95 -20.81 7.19
CA ARG A 508 -12.31 -20.02 6.02
C ARG A 508 -12.95 -20.91 4.96
N ASN A 509 -14.10 -20.47 4.46
CA ASN A 509 -14.75 -21.02 3.27
C ASN A 509 -14.69 -19.98 2.16
N ASN A 510 -14.18 -20.36 1.00
CA ASN A 510 -14.12 -19.51 -0.18
C ASN A 510 -14.76 -20.24 -1.37
N VAL A 511 -15.79 -19.63 -1.96
CA VAL A 511 -16.50 -20.12 -3.15
C VAL A 511 -16.32 -19.09 -4.25
N SER A 512 -15.95 -19.55 -5.44
CA SER A 512 -15.94 -18.72 -6.64
C SER A 512 -16.57 -19.48 -7.79
N VAL A 513 -17.46 -18.85 -8.53
CA VAL A 513 -18.12 -19.41 -9.71
C VAL A 513 -18.08 -18.37 -10.81
N ARG A 514 -17.43 -18.72 -11.93
CA ARG A 514 -17.47 -17.93 -13.16
C ARG A 514 -18.17 -18.72 -14.27
N ALA A 515 -19.08 -18.10 -14.99
CA ALA A 515 -19.66 -18.62 -16.22
C ALA A 515 -19.48 -17.61 -17.34
N ASP A 516 -18.97 -18.06 -18.48
CA ASP A 516 -18.87 -17.28 -19.71
C ASP A 516 -19.74 -17.96 -20.78
N TRP A 517 -20.59 -17.18 -21.43
CA TRP A 517 -21.52 -17.65 -22.46
C TRP A 517 -21.46 -16.76 -23.71
N ASP A 518 -21.17 -17.38 -24.85
CA ASP A 518 -21.09 -16.76 -26.18
C ASP A 518 -22.23 -17.27 -27.08
N PRO A 519 -23.52 -17.02 -26.74
CA PRO A 519 -24.66 -17.61 -27.46
C PRO A 519 -24.69 -17.30 -28.96
N LEU A 520 -24.04 -16.20 -29.37
CA LEU A 520 -23.91 -15.73 -30.74
C LEU A 520 -22.51 -15.15 -30.93
N ASP A 521 -21.97 -15.17 -32.15
CA ASP A 521 -20.60 -14.68 -32.45
C ASP A 521 -20.35 -13.21 -32.07
N TYR A 522 -21.42 -12.44 -31.89
CA TYR A 522 -21.38 -11.03 -31.52
C TYR A 522 -21.84 -10.75 -30.09
N LEU A 523 -22.25 -11.74 -29.30
CA LEU A 523 -22.80 -11.57 -27.96
C LEU A 523 -22.04 -12.43 -26.96
N ASN A 524 -21.42 -11.78 -25.97
CA ASN A 524 -20.79 -12.41 -24.82
C ASN A 524 -21.52 -11.99 -23.54
N VAL A 525 -21.73 -12.95 -22.64
CA VAL A 525 -22.33 -12.74 -21.32
C VAL A 525 -21.48 -13.42 -20.26
N GLY A 526 -21.01 -12.64 -19.29
CA GLY A 526 -20.28 -13.12 -18.13
C GLY A 526 -21.14 -13.08 -16.86
N LEU A 527 -20.98 -14.11 -16.02
CA LEU A 527 -21.52 -14.17 -14.66
C LEU A 527 -20.39 -14.55 -13.71
N ASP A 528 -20.21 -13.76 -12.65
CA ASP A 528 -19.23 -14.05 -11.60
C ASP A 528 -19.89 -13.95 -10.22
N TYR A 529 -19.60 -14.93 -9.37
CA TYR A 529 -20.03 -14.98 -7.98
C TYR A 529 -18.85 -15.35 -7.10
N GLY A 530 -18.65 -14.56 -6.03
CA GLY A 530 -17.68 -14.85 -4.99
C GLY A 530 -18.30 -14.81 -3.60
N LEU A 531 -17.82 -15.69 -2.72
CA LEU A 531 -18.11 -15.69 -1.30
C LEU A 531 -16.87 -16.10 -0.50
N ILE A 532 -16.44 -15.25 0.41
CA ILE A 532 -15.46 -15.58 1.44
C ILE A 532 -16.18 -15.46 2.78
N ARG A 533 -16.10 -16.50 3.61
CA ARG A 533 -16.59 -16.50 4.99
C ARG A 533 -15.49 -16.96 5.92
N ASP A 534 -15.10 -16.08 6.83
CA ASP A 534 -14.15 -16.30 7.91
C ASP A 534 -14.89 -16.49 9.23
N ASP A 535 -14.59 -17.56 9.94
CA ASP A 535 -15.03 -17.83 11.30
C ASP A 535 -13.80 -17.89 12.20
N PHE A 536 -13.59 -16.84 13.00
CA PHE A 536 -12.46 -16.72 13.91
C PHE A 536 -12.78 -17.42 15.23
N LYS A 537 -11.86 -18.26 15.71
CA LYS A 537 -11.95 -18.96 16.99
C LYS A 537 -11.54 -18.00 18.11
N ALA A 538 -12.41 -17.03 18.38
CA ALA A 538 -12.17 -15.90 19.28
C ALA A 538 -13.45 -15.51 20.02
N ASP A 539 -13.33 -15.15 21.30
CA ASP A 539 -14.43 -14.57 22.08
C ASP A 539 -14.45 -13.03 21.98
N TYR A 540 -13.26 -12.43 21.76
CA TYR A 540 -13.03 -10.99 21.61
C TYR A 540 -12.08 -10.73 20.44
N GLY A 541 -12.27 -9.60 19.75
CA GLY A 541 -11.63 -9.26 18.48
C GLY A 541 -12.61 -9.41 17.32
N ALA A 542 -12.10 -9.82 16.16
CA ALA A 542 -12.95 -10.23 15.03
C ALA A 542 -13.55 -11.60 15.32
N LEU A 543 -14.86 -11.74 15.16
CA LEU A 543 -15.60 -12.99 15.40
C LEU A 543 -15.87 -13.72 14.09
N ASP A 544 -16.46 -13.02 13.13
CA ASP A 544 -16.72 -13.53 11.79
C ASP A 544 -16.66 -12.41 10.76
N GLY A 545 -16.24 -12.77 9.56
CA GLY A 545 -16.17 -11.88 8.41
C GLY A 545 -16.80 -12.54 7.20
N LYS A 546 -17.50 -11.77 6.38
CA LYS A 546 -18.10 -12.26 5.14
C LYS A 546 -17.95 -11.22 4.05
N THR A 547 -17.45 -11.65 2.90
CA THR A 547 -17.49 -10.86 1.67
C THR A 547 -18.22 -11.69 0.62
N HIS A 548 -19.21 -11.12 -0.04
CA HIS A 548 -19.82 -11.74 -1.22
C HIS A 548 -20.18 -10.71 -2.26
N TYR A 549 -20.08 -11.11 -3.52
CA TYR A 549 -20.41 -10.26 -4.63
C TYR A 549 -21.06 -11.07 -5.76
N TYR A 550 -21.85 -10.37 -6.57
CA TYR A 550 -22.40 -10.84 -7.82
C TYR A 550 -21.99 -9.84 -8.89
N SER A 551 -21.45 -10.33 -9.99
CA SER A 551 -21.12 -9.52 -11.16
C SER A 551 -21.78 -10.13 -12.39
N VAL A 552 -22.34 -9.27 -13.23
CA VAL A 552 -22.90 -9.63 -14.53
C VAL A 552 -22.34 -8.66 -15.54
N ASP A 553 -21.78 -9.19 -16.63
CA ASP A 553 -21.27 -8.40 -17.74
C ASP A 553 -21.89 -8.88 -19.06
N PHE A 554 -22.03 -7.93 -19.98
CA PHE A 554 -22.59 -8.15 -21.30
C PHE A 554 -21.76 -7.35 -22.30
N SER A 555 -21.34 -7.99 -23.40
CA SER A 555 -20.71 -7.32 -24.54
C SER A 555 -21.39 -7.73 -25.84
N VAL A 556 -21.73 -6.74 -26.66
CA VAL A 556 -22.44 -6.94 -27.93
C VAL A 556 -21.72 -6.18 -29.05
N ASN A 557 -21.36 -6.88 -30.11
CA ASN A 557 -20.68 -6.34 -31.29
C ASN A 557 -21.51 -6.58 -32.55
N PRO A 558 -22.70 -5.94 -32.69
CA PRO A 558 -23.68 -6.30 -33.72
C PRO A 558 -23.18 -6.09 -35.16
N SER A 559 -22.11 -5.32 -35.36
CA SER A 559 -21.43 -5.13 -36.64
C SER A 559 -19.96 -4.73 -36.42
N GLN A 560 -19.16 -4.66 -37.49
CA GLN A 560 -17.74 -4.28 -37.39
C GLN A 560 -17.50 -2.87 -36.83
N GLY A 561 -18.47 -1.96 -36.98
CA GLY A 561 -18.35 -0.56 -36.53
C GLY A 561 -19.14 -0.25 -35.27
N TRP A 562 -19.69 -1.23 -34.56
CA TRP A 562 -20.46 -0.98 -33.34
C TRP A 562 -20.08 -1.96 -32.25
N SER A 563 -19.77 -1.43 -31.07
CA SER A 563 -19.63 -2.20 -29.85
C SER A 563 -20.45 -1.56 -28.72
N PHE A 564 -21.00 -2.43 -27.88
CA PHE A 564 -21.69 -2.07 -26.66
C PHE A 564 -21.18 -2.98 -25.55
N TYR A 565 -20.98 -2.41 -24.37
CA TYR A 565 -20.74 -3.18 -23.17
C TYR A 565 -21.53 -2.60 -22.02
N SER A 566 -21.88 -3.46 -21.08
CA SER A 566 -22.31 -3.02 -19.76
C SER A 566 -21.91 -4.06 -18.73
N ASP A 567 -21.68 -3.61 -17.52
CA ASP A 567 -21.51 -4.47 -16.37
C ASP A 567 -22.19 -3.87 -15.14
N TYR A 568 -22.54 -4.78 -14.23
CA TYR A 568 -23.05 -4.45 -12.92
C TYR A 568 -22.42 -5.36 -11.90
N THR A 569 -21.85 -4.77 -10.85
CA THR A 569 -21.32 -5.48 -9.70
C THR A 569 -21.98 -4.98 -8.43
N TRP A 570 -22.49 -5.93 -7.64
CA TRP A 570 -22.89 -5.71 -6.26
C TRP A 570 -21.93 -6.44 -5.33
N GLU A 571 -21.35 -5.73 -4.38
CA GLU A 571 -20.46 -6.31 -3.36
C GLU A 571 -20.94 -5.90 -1.96
N GLN A 572 -20.86 -6.85 -1.02
CA GLN A 572 -21.08 -6.57 0.39
C GLN A 572 -19.99 -7.23 1.24
N MET A 573 -19.44 -6.45 2.16
CA MET A 573 -18.47 -6.86 3.16
C MET A 573 -19.08 -6.65 4.54
N THR A 574 -19.04 -7.66 5.40
CA THR A 574 -19.48 -7.58 6.79
C THR A 574 -18.40 -8.09 7.73
N LEU A 575 -18.23 -7.43 8.88
CA LEU A 575 -17.34 -7.87 9.96
C LEU A 575 -18.05 -7.67 11.29
N ASN A 576 -18.15 -8.76 12.07
CA ASN A 576 -18.63 -8.70 13.44
C ASN A 576 -17.43 -8.74 14.40
N THR A 577 -17.45 -7.85 15.38
CA THR A 577 -16.41 -7.75 16.40
C THR A 577 -17.01 -7.74 17.79
N ARG A 578 -16.21 -8.14 18.78
CA ARG A 578 -16.52 -7.94 20.21
C ARG A 578 -15.33 -7.38 20.93
N SER A 579 -15.57 -6.44 21.82
CA SER A 579 -14.56 -5.81 22.66
C SER A 579 -15.12 -5.53 24.04
N ARG A 580 -14.25 -5.09 24.95
CA ARG A 580 -14.59 -4.75 26.34
C ARG A 580 -14.10 -3.35 26.64
N TYR A 581 -14.99 -2.51 27.16
CA TYR A 581 -14.56 -1.26 27.77
C TYR A 581 -13.97 -1.54 29.15
N ARG A 582 -12.74 -1.06 29.38
CA ARG A 582 -12.02 -1.19 30.65
C ARG A 582 -11.90 0.17 31.32
N ALA A 583 -12.61 0.36 32.43
CA ALA A 583 -12.36 1.46 33.36
C ALA A 583 -11.34 1.01 34.41
N THR A 584 -10.21 1.72 34.51
CA THR A 584 -9.23 1.60 35.61
C THR A 584 -8.91 0.16 36.04
N GLY A 585 -8.31 -0.63 35.13
CA GLY A 585 -7.70 -1.93 35.47
C GLY A 585 -8.65 -3.07 35.84
N VAL A 586 -9.97 -2.87 35.79
CA VAL A 586 -10.96 -3.93 36.05
C VAL A 586 -11.69 -4.29 34.76
N ASP A 587 -11.63 -5.57 34.40
CA ASP A 587 -12.39 -6.12 33.28
C ASP A 587 -13.75 -6.62 33.77
N LEU A 588 -14.82 -6.00 33.28
CA LEU A 588 -16.20 -6.39 33.59
C LEU A 588 -16.92 -6.79 32.30
N GLU A 589 -17.47 -8.01 32.25
CA GLU A 589 -18.24 -8.48 31.09
C GLU A 589 -19.50 -7.66 30.84
N ALA A 590 -20.03 -7.02 31.90
CA ALA A 590 -21.11 -6.07 31.80
C ALA A 590 -20.79 -4.87 30.87
N ASN A 591 -19.50 -4.55 30.67
CA ASN A 591 -19.02 -3.47 29.81
C ASN A 591 -18.54 -3.97 28.44
N ASP A 592 -18.93 -5.18 28.05
CA ASP A 592 -18.71 -5.66 26.69
C ASP A 592 -19.54 -4.83 25.70
N TRP A 593 -19.00 -4.72 24.49
CA TRP A 593 -19.71 -4.17 23.35
C TRP A 593 -19.36 -4.96 22.09
N SER A 594 -20.28 -5.00 21.14
CA SER A 594 -20.11 -5.67 19.86
C SER A 594 -20.28 -4.67 18.73
N GLY A 595 -19.43 -4.77 17.72
CA GLY A 595 -19.48 -3.95 16.51
C GLY A 595 -19.95 -4.77 15.31
N HIS A 596 -20.82 -4.18 14.50
CA HIS A 596 -21.23 -4.70 13.20
C HIS A 596 -20.86 -3.67 12.13
N LEU A 597 -19.87 -4.02 11.30
CA LEU A 597 -19.45 -3.21 10.16
C LEU A 597 -20.02 -3.84 8.90
N GLN A 598 -20.65 -3.02 8.05
CA GLN A 598 -21.16 -3.44 6.75
C GLN A 598 -20.86 -2.37 5.70
N ASP A 599 -20.10 -2.74 4.67
CA ASP A 599 -19.92 -1.93 3.46
C ASP A 599 -20.65 -2.58 2.30
N THR A 600 -21.43 -1.79 1.56
CA THR A 600 -22.15 -2.24 0.36
C THR A 600 -21.82 -1.34 -0.80
N VAL A 601 -21.37 -1.91 -1.90
CA VAL A 601 -20.92 -1.20 -3.10
C VAL A 601 -21.72 -1.68 -4.32
N HIS A 602 -22.21 -0.72 -5.10
CA HIS A 602 -22.80 -0.93 -6.41
C HIS A 602 -21.92 -0.23 -7.44
N THR A 603 -21.51 -0.97 -8.47
CA THR A 603 -20.76 -0.43 -9.60
C THR A 603 -21.52 -0.75 -10.88
N PHE A 604 -21.76 0.27 -11.70
CA PHE A 604 -22.36 0.17 -13.02
C PHE A 604 -21.43 0.81 -14.02
N ASP A 605 -21.13 0.08 -15.08
CA ASP A 605 -20.42 0.63 -16.22
C ASP A 605 -21.20 0.30 -17.49
N VAL A 606 -21.35 1.29 -18.36
CA VAL A 606 -22.07 1.19 -19.64
C VAL A 606 -21.28 1.97 -20.66
N GLY A 607 -21.01 1.37 -21.82
CA GLY A 607 -20.38 2.11 -22.88
C GLY A 607 -20.75 1.61 -24.26
N THR A 608 -20.57 2.49 -25.22
CA THR A 608 -20.71 2.18 -26.63
C THR A 608 -19.63 2.89 -27.43
N GLN A 609 -19.15 2.21 -28.46
CA GLN A 609 -18.31 2.79 -29.49
C GLN A 609 -18.96 2.54 -30.85
N CYS A 610 -18.98 3.57 -31.68
CA CYS A 610 -19.48 3.52 -33.04
C CYS A 610 -18.48 4.16 -33.99
N ASP A 611 -18.08 3.44 -35.03
CA ASP A 611 -17.35 3.99 -36.16
C ASP A 611 -18.35 4.66 -37.11
N LEU A 612 -18.51 5.98 -37.01
CA LEU A 612 -19.36 6.77 -37.91
C LEU A 612 -18.82 6.75 -39.35
N ILE A 613 -17.49 6.77 -39.48
CA ILE A 613 -16.78 6.59 -40.74
C ILE A 613 -15.63 5.63 -40.46
N GLN A 614 -15.71 4.44 -41.06
CA GLN A 614 -14.69 3.41 -40.91
C GLN A 614 -13.27 3.98 -41.10
N ASP A 615 -12.40 3.70 -40.14
CA ASP A 615 -10.98 4.12 -40.06
C ASP A 615 -10.75 5.65 -40.02
N LYS A 616 -11.79 6.47 -39.82
CA LYS A 616 -11.65 7.95 -39.86
C LYS A 616 -12.34 8.68 -38.72
N MET A 617 -13.50 8.20 -38.29
CA MET A 617 -14.29 8.85 -37.25
C MET A 617 -15.02 7.80 -36.44
N ASP A 618 -14.66 7.69 -35.17
CA ASP A 618 -15.41 6.98 -34.16
C ASP A 618 -16.01 7.94 -33.15
N VAL A 619 -17.05 7.48 -32.48
CA VAL A 619 -17.68 8.14 -31.34
C VAL A 619 -17.76 7.12 -30.23
N ARG A 620 -17.27 7.50 -29.06
CA ARG A 620 -17.35 6.72 -27.85
C ARG A 620 -18.17 7.49 -26.81
N LEU A 621 -19.03 6.77 -26.12
CA LEU A 621 -19.77 7.25 -24.97
C LEU A 621 -19.62 6.22 -23.85
N ASP A 622 -19.10 6.65 -22.72
CA ASP A 622 -19.02 5.82 -21.51
C ASP A 622 -19.75 6.49 -20.36
N TRP A 623 -20.41 5.68 -19.53
CA TRP A 623 -20.97 6.08 -18.26
C TRP A 623 -20.56 5.09 -17.18
N ASN A 624 -19.98 5.62 -16.11
CA ASN A 624 -19.53 4.85 -14.96
C ASN A 624 -20.21 5.44 -13.71
N LEU A 625 -20.78 4.59 -12.86
CA LEU A 625 -21.37 4.95 -11.58
C LEU A 625 -20.91 3.96 -10.52
N SER A 626 -20.26 4.47 -9.47
CA SER A 626 -20.02 3.72 -8.24
C SER A 626 -20.74 4.40 -7.07
N TYR A 627 -21.47 3.61 -6.30
CA TYR A 627 -22.15 4.03 -5.08
C TYR A 627 -21.79 3.08 -3.94
N ALA A 628 -21.25 3.62 -2.86
CA ALA A 628 -20.91 2.87 -1.67
C ALA A 628 -21.66 3.42 -0.45
N LYS A 629 -22.15 2.52 0.40
CA LYS A 629 -22.71 2.81 1.72
C LYS A 629 -21.96 1.99 2.78
N GLY A 630 -21.42 2.67 3.78
CA GLY A 630 -20.84 2.06 4.97
C GLY A 630 -21.74 2.26 6.19
N VAL A 631 -21.93 1.20 6.97
CA VAL A 631 -22.68 1.19 8.23
C VAL A 631 -21.78 0.63 9.32
N GLN A 632 -21.74 1.31 10.46
CA GLN A 632 -20.99 0.86 11.63
C GLN A 632 -21.86 0.97 12.88
N GLN A 633 -22.44 -0.16 13.26
CA GLN A 633 -23.32 -0.26 14.41
C GLN A 633 -22.58 -0.81 15.61
N ALA A 634 -22.91 -0.34 16.81
CA ALA A 634 -22.32 -0.80 18.04
C ALA A 634 -23.41 -1.06 19.09
N THR A 635 -23.31 -2.18 19.81
CA THR A 635 -24.31 -2.58 20.80
C THR A 635 -23.65 -3.09 22.07
N ASN A 636 -24.27 -2.88 23.23
CA ASN A 636 -23.89 -3.56 24.47
C ASN A 636 -24.80 -4.79 24.68
N PRO A 637 -24.26 -6.02 24.77
CA PRO A 637 -25.07 -7.20 25.04
C PRO A 637 -25.56 -7.29 26.49
N ASN A 638 -24.93 -6.54 27.40
CA ASN A 638 -25.20 -6.55 28.83
C ASN A 638 -25.58 -5.15 29.33
N THR A 639 -26.15 -5.07 30.54
CA THR A 639 -26.35 -3.78 31.21
C THR A 639 -25.01 -3.21 31.65
N ILE A 640 -24.60 -2.10 31.04
CA ILE A 640 -23.32 -1.43 31.31
C ILE A 640 -23.22 -0.92 32.74
N THR A 641 -22.02 -0.95 33.31
CA THR A 641 -21.75 -0.46 34.68
C THR A 641 -21.33 1.01 34.71
N THR A 642 -21.04 1.61 33.56
CA THR A 642 -20.64 3.02 33.42
C THR A 642 -21.06 3.57 32.06
N VAL A 643 -21.41 4.86 32.01
CA VAL A 643 -21.83 5.55 30.78
C VAL A 643 -20.73 5.53 29.72
N SER A 644 -19.46 5.56 30.13
CA SER A 644 -18.32 5.49 29.20
C SER A 644 -18.19 4.16 28.46
N ALA A 645 -18.88 3.11 28.93
CA ALA A 645 -18.95 1.81 28.25
C ALA A 645 -20.09 1.73 27.23
N ALA A 646 -20.91 2.78 27.11
CA ALA A 646 -22.02 2.81 26.17
C ALA A 646 -21.49 2.73 24.74
N ALA A 647 -21.93 1.70 24.02
CA ALA A 647 -21.70 1.54 22.59
C ALA A 647 -22.62 2.51 21.83
N ILE A 648 -22.05 3.23 20.87
CA ILE A 648 -22.76 4.22 20.05
C ILE A 648 -22.43 3.94 18.59
N ASP A 649 -23.46 3.93 17.74
CA ASP A 649 -23.29 3.83 16.29
C ASP A 649 -22.47 5.01 15.75
N LEU A 650 -21.59 4.73 14.80
CA LEU A 650 -20.96 5.80 14.03
C LEU A 650 -21.89 6.22 12.88
N PRO A 651 -21.80 7.47 12.40
CA PRO A 651 -22.61 7.92 11.27
C PRO A 651 -22.40 7.04 10.03
N ASP A 652 -23.50 6.75 9.33
CA ASP A 652 -23.45 6.10 8.02
C ASP A 652 -22.57 6.93 7.06
N THR A 653 -21.71 6.26 6.30
CA THR A 653 -20.89 6.89 5.28
C THR A 653 -21.43 6.59 3.89
N TYR A 654 -21.31 7.56 2.99
CA TYR A 654 -21.79 7.45 1.61
C TYR A 654 -20.74 8.00 0.65
N ASN A 655 -20.50 7.28 -0.44
CA ASN A 655 -19.69 7.76 -1.55
C ASN A 655 -20.43 7.53 -2.86
N ARG A 656 -20.43 8.53 -3.74
CA ARG A 656 -21.00 8.44 -5.08
C ARG A 656 -20.06 9.08 -6.07
N LEU A 657 -19.57 8.29 -7.01
CA LEU A 657 -18.80 8.75 -8.16
C LEU A 657 -19.59 8.45 -9.44
N SER A 658 -19.87 9.48 -10.24
CA SER A 658 -20.53 9.32 -11.53
C SER A 658 -19.74 10.08 -12.59
N ARG A 659 -19.39 9.41 -13.69
CA ARG A 659 -18.65 9.99 -14.80
C ARG A 659 -19.32 9.64 -16.11
N ILE A 660 -19.46 10.63 -16.99
CA ILE A 660 -19.84 10.44 -18.39
C ILE A 660 -18.66 10.94 -19.22
N ARG A 661 -18.16 10.12 -20.15
CA ARG A 661 -17.08 10.49 -21.07
C ARG A 661 -17.57 10.42 -22.50
#